data_AF-A0A6L9MV56-F1
#
_entry.id   AF-A0A6L9MV56-F1
#
_cell.length_a   1.000
_cell.length_b   1.000
_cell.length_c   1.000
_cell.angle_alpha   90.00
_cell.angle_beta   90.00
_cell.angle_gamma   90.00
#
_symmetry.space_group_name_H-M   'P 1'
#
loop_
_entity.id
_entity.type
_entity.pdbx_description
1 polymer ?
#
loop_
_entity_poly.entity_id
_entity_poly.type
_entity_poly.pdbx_seq_one_letter_code
_entity_poly.pdbx_strand_id
1 'polypeptide(L)'
;MSNNAPSSQIFTTPAKAAIFGIVIGAVVGVALLMLFQGGFQGEENGASHGSAAAQDSESTSQSKEPLYWVAPMDPNYRKDGPGKSPMGMDLVPVYEGQQGNAENNQGNGAGVVTISPNVVNNLGVKTAPVKRKPIDSKISTVGYVQYDEDEIVHIHPRVEGWIEKLHVKAEGDRVEKGEPIYTLYSPQLVNAQEELVIALKRKNTGLINGAKDRLKALQLSERLIQNLEKTLKVQQNITFYAPQSGVVDGLNIREGFYVKPENTLLSIAKLNKIWVEAEIFERDAALVKKGLPVSMTVDYLPGKEWKGNVDYIYPSLNESTRTLRVRLKFDNTNDELKPNMFASVTMFSDENSEVVVVPKAAVIRTGTQNRVVVALGDGQFKSVHVDIGRVGNEYIEIVNGVVEGDEVAVSAQFLLDSESSKTSDFARMNASDLPKSVWMEGEINHVMAGHRMVNISHGPVKAWDWPEMTMDFMVADGVDFEALKAGQTLHFEVTKDDNENVILTGIHIMSEPDVSSATVNGVINDINIATRTLNISRGAIEKWGREPATMDFIAAEHIVLSEFSVNDEVTFTFEIRDDFIIVEMNGQHGEHNQHRMHDASSASDASGVKKAHQAEKAPNTHDAHKAHKEGGESAESQDNHDSHDSVDHSQHKRGHSA
;
A
#
# COMPACT_ATOMS: atom_id res chain seq x y z
N MET A 1 -56.78 12.22 43.86
CA MET A 1 -58.22 12.56 43.80
C MET A 1 -58.37 13.88 43.04
N SER A 2 -59.21 13.86 42.00
CA SER A 2 -59.80 14.98 41.21
C SER A 2 -58.91 16.14 40.74
N ASN A 3 -58.67 16.32 39.45
CA ASN A 3 -59.56 16.72 38.33
C ASN A 3 -59.64 18.26 38.12
N ASN A 4 -59.23 18.64 36.90
CA ASN A 4 -59.86 19.57 35.95
C ASN A 4 -60.13 21.03 36.35
N ALA A 5 -59.37 21.96 35.70
CA ALA A 5 -59.76 22.78 34.53
C ALA A 5 -61.14 23.51 34.52
N PRO A 6 -61.48 24.35 33.51
CA PRO A 6 -60.79 25.49 32.85
C PRO A 6 -61.76 26.69 32.59
N SER A 7 -61.29 27.83 32.05
CA SER A 7 -62.03 28.85 31.23
C SER A 7 -61.16 30.13 31.11
N SER A 8 -61.14 31.01 30.09
CA SER A 8 -61.85 31.25 28.82
C SER A 8 -61.21 32.53 28.20
N GLN A 9 -61.06 32.76 26.88
CA GLN A 9 -61.92 33.55 25.93
C GLN A 9 -61.02 33.91 24.72
N ILE A 10 -61.31 33.64 23.44
CA ILE A 10 -62.31 34.17 22.46
C ILE A 10 -61.94 35.55 21.85
N PHE A 11 -62.17 35.61 20.51
CA PHE A 11 -62.19 36.73 19.52
C PHE A 11 -60.96 36.78 18.60
N THR A 12 -61.02 36.85 17.26
CA THR A 12 -62.07 37.10 16.24
C THR A 12 -61.54 36.67 14.86
N THR A 13 -62.37 36.11 14.00
CA THR A 13 -62.18 35.96 12.52
C THR A 13 -62.70 37.21 11.77
N PRO A 14 -62.27 37.49 10.51
CA PRO A 14 -62.97 36.90 9.36
C PRO A 14 -62.10 36.56 8.12
N ALA A 15 -62.37 35.35 7.61
CA ALA A 15 -62.73 35.03 6.23
C ALA A 15 -61.75 35.23 5.03
N LYS A 16 -61.53 34.08 4.35
CA LYS A 16 -61.34 33.84 2.90
C LYS A 16 -59.93 33.96 2.30
N ALA A 17 -59.18 32.85 2.37
CA ALA A 17 -58.49 32.21 1.23
C ALA A 17 -57.86 30.88 1.72
N ALA A 18 -57.72 29.91 0.83
CA ALA A 18 -57.04 28.61 1.04
C ALA A 18 -57.84 27.46 1.69
N ILE A 19 -59.02 27.17 1.13
CA ILE A 19 -59.49 25.78 0.95
C ILE A 19 -59.92 25.65 -0.51
N PHE A 20 -58.96 25.44 -1.41
CA PHE A 20 -59.20 25.16 -2.83
C PHE A 20 -58.02 24.39 -3.45
N GLY A 21 -57.58 23.31 -2.78
CA GLY A 21 -56.42 22.51 -3.21
C GLY A 21 -56.58 20.99 -3.13
N ILE A 22 -57.76 20.46 -2.78
CA ILE A 22 -57.97 19.00 -2.61
C ILE A 22 -59.11 18.45 -3.48
N VAL A 23 -59.87 19.30 -4.19
CA VAL A 23 -60.99 18.84 -5.06
C VAL A 23 -60.64 18.88 -6.57
N ILE A 24 -59.48 19.43 -6.96
CA ILE A 24 -59.03 19.47 -8.37
C ILE A 24 -58.16 18.26 -8.76
N GLY A 25 -57.58 17.54 -7.79
CA GLY A 25 -56.74 16.36 -8.04
C GLY A 25 -57.49 15.07 -8.40
N ALA A 26 -58.77 14.94 -8.01
CA ALA A 26 -59.57 13.74 -8.27
C ALA A 26 -60.36 13.79 -9.60
N VAL A 27 -60.53 14.98 -10.19
CA VAL A 27 -61.31 15.16 -11.43
C VAL A 27 -60.46 14.98 -12.70
N VAL A 28 -59.14 15.19 -12.60
CA VAL A 28 -58.20 14.94 -13.72
C VAL A 28 -57.86 13.44 -13.86
N GLY A 29 -57.94 12.67 -12.77
CA GLY A 29 -57.65 11.23 -12.77
C GLY A 29 -58.72 10.34 -13.42
N VAL A 30 -59.98 10.78 -13.49
CA VAL A 30 -61.08 10.00 -14.09
C VAL A 30 -61.29 10.35 -15.57
N ALA A 31 -60.91 11.56 -16.00
CA ALA A 31 -61.04 12.00 -17.39
C ALA A 31 -60.02 11.37 -18.36
N LEU A 32 -58.85 10.95 -17.89
CA LEU A 32 -57.83 10.28 -18.71
C LEU A 32 -58.07 8.77 -18.89
N LEU A 33 -58.90 8.17 -18.03
CA LEU A 33 -59.26 6.75 -18.12
C LEU A 33 -60.48 6.49 -19.03
N MET A 34 -61.19 7.54 -19.46
CA MET A 34 -62.39 7.45 -20.31
C MET A 34 -62.16 7.77 -21.79
N LEU A 35 -60.91 7.98 -22.24
CA LEU A 35 -60.58 8.22 -23.66
C LEU A 35 -60.03 7.01 -24.41
N PHE A 36 -59.97 5.82 -23.80
CA PHE A 36 -59.42 4.61 -24.45
C PHE A 36 -60.40 3.46 -24.64
N GLN A 37 -61.70 3.64 -24.35
CA GLN A 37 -62.72 2.64 -24.64
C GLN A 37 -63.98 3.31 -25.21
N GLY A 38 -64.05 3.37 -26.54
CA GLY A 38 -65.19 3.96 -27.25
C GLY A 38 -65.17 3.70 -28.75
N GLY A 39 -65.62 2.50 -29.14
CA GLY A 39 -65.99 2.11 -30.49
C GLY A 39 -66.58 0.69 -30.44
N PHE A 40 -67.85 0.54 -30.02
CA PHE A 40 -69.04 0.31 -30.88
C PHE A 40 -68.91 -0.94 -31.78
N GLN A 41 -69.86 -1.88 -31.90
CA GLN A 41 -71.12 -2.24 -31.23
C GLN A 41 -71.69 -3.47 -31.98
N GLY A 42 -72.36 -4.39 -31.26
CA GLY A 42 -73.33 -5.38 -31.79
C GLY A 42 -72.77 -6.60 -32.53
N GLU A 43 -73.39 -7.79 -32.54
CA GLU A 43 -74.58 -8.34 -31.89
C GLU A 43 -74.58 -9.86 -32.17
N GLU A 44 -75.00 -10.64 -31.16
CA GLU A 44 -75.65 -11.96 -31.23
C GLU A 44 -75.01 -13.27 -31.78
N ASN A 45 -75.19 -14.30 -30.94
CA ASN A 45 -75.51 -15.72 -31.20
C ASN A 45 -74.40 -16.74 -31.54
N GLY A 46 -74.46 -17.87 -30.81
CA GLY A 46 -74.21 -19.19 -31.40
C GLY A 46 -73.09 -20.02 -30.75
N ALA A 47 -73.49 -21.15 -30.18
CA ALA A 47 -72.64 -22.16 -29.56
C ALA A 47 -71.74 -22.94 -30.56
N SER A 48 -70.84 -23.73 -29.96
CA SER A 48 -70.37 -25.07 -30.38
C SER A 48 -68.91 -25.22 -30.82
N HIS A 49 -68.38 -26.40 -30.44
CA HIS A 49 -67.06 -26.95 -30.69
C HIS A 49 -66.63 -26.96 -32.17
N GLY A 50 -65.32 -26.87 -32.42
CA GLY A 50 -64.76 -27.33 -33.70
C GLY A 50 -63.30 -26.96 -33.95
N SER A 51 -62.44 -27.98 -33.84
CA SER A 51 -61.16 -28.23 -34.53
C SER A 51 -60.57 -27.22 -35.53
N ALA A 52 -59.25 -27.06 -35.41
CA ALA A 52 -58.22 -26.99 -36.48
C ALA A 52 -58.34 -25.95 -37.59
N ALA A 53 -57.33 -25.08 -37.69
CA ALA A 53 -56.38 -24.99 -38.81
C ALA A 53 -55.67 -23.63 -38.79
N ALA A 54 -54.35 -23.67 -38.84
CA ALA A 54 -53.51 -22.52 -39.11
C ALA A 54 -53.62 -22.13 -40.58
N GLN A 55 -53.71 -20.82 -40.85
CA GLN A 55 -53.29 -20.23 -42.12
C GLN A 55 -52.55 -18.91 -41.84
N ASP A 56 -51.43 -18.80 -42.54
CA ASP A 56 -50.42 -17.76 -42.52
C ASP A 56 -50.95 -16.33 -42.70
N SER A 57 -50.21 -15.39 -42.12
CA SER A 57 -50.08 -14.04 -42.66
C SER A 57 -48.59 -13.72 -42.71
N GLU A 58 -48.11 -13.67 -43.95
CA GLU A 58 -46.76 -13.30 -44.35
C GLU A 58 -46.36 -11.94 -43.79
N SER A 59 -45.17 -11.88 -43.18
CA SER A 59 -44.39 -10.65 -43.09
C SER A 59 -43.13 -10.86 -43.94
N THR A 60 -43.09 -10.17 -45.06
CA THR A 60 -41.93 -10.07 -45.96
C THR A 60 -40.75 -9.47 -45.21
N SER A 61 -39.84 -10.33 -44.75
CA SER A 61 -38.45 -10.00 -44.50
C SER A 61 -37.66 -10.41 -45.74
N GLN A 62 -36.78 -9.53 -46.23
CA GLN A 62 -35.86 -9.86 -47.31
C GLN A 62 -35.03 -11.09 -46.88
N SER A 63 -35.31 -12.23 -47.50
CA SER A 63 -34.62 -13.49 -47.28
C SER A 63 -33.21 -13.40 -47.84
N LYS A 64 -32.19 -13.37 -46.96
CA LYS A 64 -30.85 -13.79 -47.36
C LYS A 64 -30.91 -15.31 -47.60
N GLU A 65 -30.51 -15.76 -48.79
CA GLU A 65 -30.43 -17.19 -49.08
C GLU A 65 -29.40 -17.85 -48.14
N PRO A 66 -29.75 -18.93 -47.42
CA PRO A 66 -28.80 -19.64 -46.57
C PRO A 66 -27.76 -20.37 -47.42
N LEU A 67 -26.48 -20.22 -47.06
CA LEU A 67 -25.35 -20.71 -47.85
C LEU A 67 -25.29 -22.25 -47.86
N TYR A 68 -25.58 -22.88 -46.72
CA TYR A 68 -25.75 -24.33 -46.56
C TYR A 68 -26.44 -24.66 -45.23
N TRP A 69 -26.81 -25.92 -45.04
CA TRP A 69 -27.56 -26.44 -43.89
C TRP A 69 -26.76 -27.51 -43.15
N VAL A 70 -26.73 -27.46 -41.82
CA VAL A 70 -25.97 -28.39 -40.95
C VAL A 70 -26.86 -29.16 -39.96
N ALA A 71 -26.41 -30.34 -39.53
CA ALA A 71 -27.07 -31.07 -38.46
C ALA A 71 -26.74 -30.44 -37.09
N PRO A 72 -27.73 -30.25 -36.18
CA PRO A 72 -27.50 -29.61 -34.87
C PRO A 72 -26.43 -30.27 -33.98
N MET A 73 -26.14 -31.56 -34.21
CA MET A 73 -25.24 -32.38 -33.40
C MET A 73 -24.03 -32.92 -34.17
N ASP A 74 -23.90 -32.62 -35.47
CA ASP A 74 -22.73 -33.02 -36.27
C ASP A 74 -22.37 -31.89 -37.26
N PRO A 75 -21.38 -31.03 -36.92
CA PRO A 75 -20.94 -29.91 -37.75
C PRO A 75 -20.34 -30.30 -39.11
N ASN A 76 -19.98 -31.59 -39.29
CA ASN A 76 -19.37 -32.09 -40.52
C ASN A 76 -20.41 -32.57 -41.54
N TYR A 77 -21.67 -32.73 -41.14
CA TYR A 77 -22.76 -33.09 -42.05
C TYR A 77 -23.40 -31.83 -42.68
N ARG A 78 -23.01 -31.53 -43.93
CA ARG A 78 -23.45 -30.33 -44.67
C ARG A 78 -24.31 -30.70 -45.89
N LYS A 79 -25.35 -29.91 -46.16
CA LYS A 79 -26.17 -30.00 -47.37
C LYS A 79 -26.51 -28.62 -47.91
N ASP A 80 -26.68 -28.52 -49.22
CA ASP A 80 -26.98 -27.26 -49.90
C ASP A 80 -28.47 -26.85 -49.80
N GLY A 81 -29.31 -27.63 -49.10
CA GLY A 81 -30.73 -27.35 -48.95
C GLY A 81 -31.35 -27.98 -47.69
N PRO A 82 -32.57 -27.55 -47.33
CA PRO A 82 -33.27 -28.03 -46.14
C PRO A 82 -33.55 -29.54 -46.22
N GLY A 83 -33.47 -30.23 -45.08
CA GLY A 83 -33.70 -31.67 -45.00
C GLY A 83 -33.54 -32.22 -43.58
N LYS A 84 -33.59 -33.54 -43.46
CA LYS A 84 -33.31 -34.25 -42.19
C LYS A 84 -31.92 -34.87 -42.23
N SER A 85 -31.22 -34.81 -41.10
CA SER A 85 -29.98 -35.53 -40.85
C SER A 85 -30.20 -37.06 -40.87
N PRO A 86 -29.14 -37.88 -40.95
CA PRO A 86 -29.24 -39.35 -40.85
C PRO A 86 -29.89 -39.83 -39.54
N MET A 87 -29.92 -38.98 -38.50
CA MET A 87 -30.58 -39.22 -37.22
C MET A 87 -32.01 -38.61 -37.13
N GLY A 88 -32.58 -38.15 -38.25
CA GLY A 88 -33.99 -37.73 -38.36
C GLY A 88 -34.32 -36.33 -37.87
N MET A 89 -33.33 -35.57 -37.37
CA MET A 89 -33.49 -34.18 -36.93
C MET A 89 -33.35 -33.20 -38.11
N ASP A 90 -34.09 -32.09 -38.05
CA ASP A 90 -34.09 -31.08 -39.11
C ASP A 90 -32.75 -30.32 -39.15
N LEU A 91 -32.24 -30.10 -40.36
CA LEU A 91 -31.02 -29.33 -40.57
C LEU A 91 -31.30 -27.84 -40.32
N VAL A 92 -30.27 -27.11 -39.88
CA VAL A 92 -30.35 -25.68 -39.53
C VAL A 92 -29.60 -24.84 -40.57
N PRO A 93 -30.19 -23.73 -41.08
CA PRO A 93 -29.56 -22.90 -42.11
C PRO A 93 -28.45 -22.01 -41.54
N VAL A 94 -27.32 -21.93 -42.25
CA VAL A 94 -26.20 -21.04 -41.92
C VAL A 94 -26.11 -19.92 -42.96
N TYR A 95 -26.04 -18.67 -42.49
CA TYR A 95 -26.02 -17.47 -43.32
C TYR A 95 -24.62 -16.85 -43.40
N GLU A 96 -24.33 -16.11 -44.48
CA GLU A 96 -23.08 -15.39 -44.68
C GLU A 96 -22.88 -14.33 -43.57
N GLY A 97 -21.82 -14.49 -42.77
CA GLY A 97 -21.53 -13.66 -41.59
C GLY A 97 -21.65 -14.37 -40.24
N GLN A 98 -22.11 -15.64 -40.22
CA GLN A 98 -22.14 -16.48 -39.01
C GLN A 98 -21.09 -17.61 -39.07
N GLN A 99 -19.93 -17.30 -39.66
CA GLN A 99 -18.73 -18.11 -39.64
C GLN A 99 -17.56 -17.20 -39.26
N GLY A 100 -17.06 -17.37 -38.03
CA GLY A 100 -15.88 -16.65 -37.55
C GLY A 100 -15.99 -16.15 -36.13
N ASN A 101 -16.40 -16.99 -35.17
CA ASN A 101 -16.17 -16.72 -33.73
C ASN A 101 -15.83 -18.03 -33.03
N ALA A 102 -14.67 -18.58 -33.40
CA ALA A 102 -13.97 -19.59 -32.63
C ALA A 102 -12.45 -19.59 -32.88
N GLU A 103 -11.95 -19.00 -33.98
CA GLU A 103 -10.53 -19.14 -34.34
C GLU A 103 -9.73 -17.86 -34.59
N ASN A 104 -10.34 -16.66 -34.60
CA ASN A 104 -9.57 -15.41 -34.79
C ASN A 104 -9.77 -14.43 -33.63
N ASN A 105 -9.33 -14.82 -32.43
CA ASN A 105 -9.00 -13.90 -31.34
C ASN A 105 -7.54 -13.41 -31.45
N GLN A 106 -7.06 -13.18 -32.67
CA GLN A 106 -5.70 -12.66 -32.93
C GLN A 106 -5.67 -11.15 -33.21
N GLY A 107 -6.82 -10.47 -33.21
CA GLY A 107 -6.90 -9.01 -33.40
C GLY A 107 -7.28 -8.21 -32.14
N ASN A 108 -7.90 -8.85 -31.15
CA ASN A 108 -8.28 -8.17 -29.91
C ASN A 108 -7.10 -8.30 -28.94
N GLY A 109 -6.50 -7.16 -28.56
CA GLY A 109 -5.31 -7.13 -27.70
C GLY A 109 -5.45 -8.05 -26.48
N ALA A 110 -4.31 -8.61 -26.03
CA ALA A 110 -4.27 -9.62 -24.97
C ALA A 110 -5.22 -9.29 -23.80
N GLY A 111 -6.14 -10.22 -23.52
CA GLY A 111 -7.08 -10.18 -22.39
C GLY A 111 -8.43 -9.49 -22.62
N VAL A 112 -8.77 -9.09 -23.84
CA VAL A 112 -10.12 -8.65 -24.19
C VAL A 112 -11.01 -9.84 -24.55
N VAL A 113 -12.21 -9.91 -23.96
CA VAL A 113 -13.22 -10.93 -24.25
C VAL A 113 -14.47 -10.29 -24.84
N THR A 114 -14.92 -10.83 -25.97
CA THR A 114 -16.15 -10.43 -26.64
C THR A 114 -17.28 -11.37 -26.22
N ILE A 115 -18.33 -10.83 -25.62
CA ILE A 115 -19.52 -11.57 -25.17
C ILE A 115 -20.73 -11.11 -25.97
N SER A 116 -21.53 -12.07 -26.44
CA SER A 116 -22.74 -11.75 -27.20
C SER A 116 -23.72 -10.89 -26.37
N PRO A 117 -24.40 -9.88 -26.97
CA PRO A 117 -25.32 -9.01 -26.25
C PRO A 117 -26.43 -9.73 -25.47
N ASN A 118 -26.91 -10.86 -26.01
CA ASN A 118 -27.92 -11.69 -25.34
C ASN A 118 -27.40 -12.28 -24.01
N VAL A 119 -26.14 -12.72 -23.98
CA VAL A 119 -25.52 -13.25 -22.76
C VAL A 119 -25.28 -12.13 -21.75
N VAL A 120 -24.79 -10.97 -22.20
CA VAL A 120 -24.62 -9.77 -21.34
C VAL A 120 -25.94 -9.38 -20.68
N ASN A 121 -27.04 -9.35 -21.45
CA ASN A 121 -28.36 -9.02 -20.95
C ASN A 121 -28.90 -10.09 -19.98
N ASN A 122 -28.77 -11.38 -20.32
CA ASN A 122 -29.23 -12.48 -19.46
C ASN A 122 -28.45 -12.54 -18.14
N LEU A 123 -27.17 -12.15 -18.16
CA LEU A 123 -26.32 -12.08 -16.98
C LEU A 123 -26.59 -10.84 -16.11
N GLY A 124 -27.42 -9.91 -16.59
CA GLY A 124 -27.76 -8.68 -15.88
C GLY A 124 -26.54 -7.81 -15.62
N VAL A 125 -25.61 -7.74 -16.57
CA VAL A 125 -24.42 -6.88 -16.47
C VAL A 125 -24.87 -5.43 -16.42
N LYS A 126 -24.44 -4.73 -15.38
CA LYS A 126 -24.60 -3.30 -15.17
C LYS A 126 -23.21 -2.71 -15.16
N THR A 127 -23.05 -1.59 -15.85
CA THR A 127 -21.82 -0.81 -15.82
C THR A 127 -22.06 0.49 -15.07
N ALA A 128 -20.97 1.10 -14.63
CA ALA A 128 -20.97 2.45 -14.11
C ALA A 128 -19.73 3.18 -14.63
N PRO A 129 -19.84 4.47 -14.95
CA PRO A 129 -18.69 5.25 -15.37
C PRO A 129 -17.75 5.50 -14.19
N VAL A 130 -16.44 5.44 -14.47
CA VAL A 130 -15.39 5.94 -13.60
C VAL A 130 -15.48 7.47 -13.59
N LYS A 131 -15.56 8.06 -12.39
CA LYS A 131 -15.74 9.51 -12.22
C LYS A 131 -14.59 10.09 -11.42
N ARG A 132 -14.25 11.35 -11.66
CA ARG A 132 -13.51 12.14 -10.67
C ARG A 132 -14.49 12.80 -9.70
N LYS A 133 -14.31 12.55 -8.41
CA LYS A 133 -15.04 13.27 -7.36
C LYS A 133 -14.26 13.26 -6.05
N PRO A 134 -14.57 14.18 -5.12
CA PRO A 134 -14.10 14.08 -3.76
C PRO A 134 -14.57 12.76 -3.13
N ILE A 135 -13.69 12.12 -2.38
CA ILE A 135 -14.03 10.91 -1.63
C ILE A 135 -14.31 11.29 -0.17
N ASP A 136 -15.60 11.30 0.19
CA ASP A 136 -16.03 11.58 1.55
C ASP A 136 -15.53 10.46 2.48
N SER A 137 -14.43 10.72 3.16
CA SER A 137 -13.88 9.82 4.17
C SER A 137 -14.63 10.06 5.48
N LYS A 138 -15.77 9.38 5.62
CA LYS A 138 -16.57 9.38 6.84
C LYS A 138 -16.01 8.36 7.82
N ILE A 139 -15.59 8.84 8.99
CA ILE A 139 -15.17 7.97 10.10
C ILE A 139 -16.34 7.90 11.08
N SER A 140 -16.88 6.69 11.25
CA SER A 140 -17.91 6.40 12.26
C SER A 140 -17.28 5.59 13.37
N THR A 141 -17.36 6.09 14.60
CA THR A 141 -16.85 5.38 15.77
C THR A 141 -17.72 5.58 17.01
N VAL A 142 -17.39 4.85 18.07
CA VAL A 142 -17.94 5.04 19.40
C VAL A 142 -17.10 6.04 20.19
N GLY A 143 -17.79 6.82 21.03
CA GLY A 143 -17.20 7.72 22.00
C GLY A 143 -17.75 7.48 23.39
N TYR A 144 -16.93 7.76 24.39
CA TYR A 144 -17.27 7.65 25.81
C TYR A 144 -17.39 9.04 26.41
N VAL A 145 -18.57 9.39 26.90
CA VAL A 145 -18.81 10.67 27.57
C VAL A 145 -18.12 10.67 28.92
N GLN A 146 -17.33 11.69 29.20
CA GLN A 146 -16.59 11.89 30.45
C GLN A 146 -16.76 13.32 30.96
N TYR A 147 -16.44 13.51 32.24
CA TYR A 147 -16.29 14.85 32.80
C TYR A 147 -15.15 15.60 32.11
N ASP A 148 -15.25 16.92 32.05
CA ASP A 148 -14.10 17.77 31.70
C ASP A 148 -13.11 17.72 32.88
N GLU A 149 -12.04 16.92 32.77
CA GLU A 149 -11.07 16.73 33.87
C GLU A 149 -10.37 18.04 34.26
N ASP A 150 -10.27 19.01 33.33
CA ASP A 150 -9.70 20.33 33.61
C ASP A 150 -10.61 21.16 34.54
N GLU A 151 -11.90 20.82 34.61
CA GLU A 151 -12.88 21.48 35.46
C GLU A 151 -13.24 20.69 36.74
N ILE A 152 -12.50 19.62 37.06
CA ILE A 152 -12.64 18.86 38.31
C ILE A 152 -11.78 19.48 39.42
N VAL A 153 -12.40 19.74 40.57
CA VAL A 153 -11.70 20.19 41.78
C VAL A 153 -11.76 19.10 42.85
N HIS A 154 -10.58 18.66 43.28
CA HIS A 154 -10.41 17.73 44.38
C HIS A 154 -10.34 18.48 45.72
N ILE A 155 -11.12 18.03 46.69
CA ILE A 155 -11.16 18.62 48.02
C ILE A 155 -10.42 17.73 49.00
N HIS A 156 -9.37 18.28 49.59
CA HIS A 156 -8.56 17.66 50.63
C HIS A 156 -8.66 18.51 51.91
N PRO A 157 -8.59 17.91 53.11
CA PRO A 157 -8.52 18.70 54.33
C PRO A 157 -7.09 19.28 54.47
N ARG A 158 -6.95 20.44 55.12
CA ARG A 158 -5.62 21.03 55.40
C ARG A 158 -5.03 20.60 56.73
N VAL A 159 -5.84 19.95 57.54
CA VAL A 159 -5.54 19.49 58.89
C VAL A 159 -6.08 18.08 59.04
N GLU A 160 -5.58 17.37 60.03
CA GLU A 160 -6.22 16.13 60.46
C GLU A 160 -7.38 16.39 61.43
N GLY A 161 -8.40 15.52 61.40
CA GLY A 161 -9.58 15.67 62.23
C GLY A 161 -10.68 14.66 61.94
N TRP A 162 -11.83 14.85 62.59
CA TRP A 162 -13.01 14.01 62.45
C TRP A 162 -14.12 14.74 61.71
N ILE A 163 -14.74 14.06 60.74
CA ILE A 163 -15.92 14.57 60.03
C ILE A 163 -17.11 14.45 60.97
N GLU A 164 -17.60 15.57 61.47
CA GLU A 164 -18.74 15.63 62.40
C GLU A 164 -20.07 15.57 61.64
N LYS A 165 -20.16 16.29 60.53
CA LYS A 165 -21.38 16.38 59.73
C LYS A 165 -21.06 16.49 58.25
N LEU A 166 -21.79 15.74 57.44
CA LEU A 166 -21.67 15.76 56.00
C LEU A 166 -22.95 16.33 55.40
N HIS A 167 -22.84 17.42 54.65
CA HIS A 167 -23.99 18.09 54.04
C HIS A 167 -24.34 17.48 52.67
N VAL A 168 -23.34 16.99 51.93
CA VAL A 168 -23.49 16.26 50.67
C VAL A 168 -23.68 14.77 50.94
N LYS A 169 -24.76 14.15 50.48
CA LYS A 169 -25.12 12.80 50.92
C LYS A 169 -24.72 11.72 49.92
N ALA A 170 -24.67 12.05 48.64
CA ALA A 170 -24.44 11.08 47.58
C ALA A 170 -23.55 11.65 46.47
N GLU A 171 -22.89 10.74 45.76
CA GLU A 171 -22.31 11.02 44.45
C GLU A 171 -23.45 11.36 43.47
N GLY A 172 -23.25 12.35 42.63
CA GLY A 172 -24.28 12.91 41.76
C GLY A 172 -25.06 14.08 42.35
N ASP A 173 -24.89 14.40 43.64
CA ASP A 173 -25.52 15.58 44.25
C ASP A 173 -24.99 16.87 43.59
N ARG A 174 -25.90 17.78 43.24
CA ARG A 174 -25.54 19.13 42.77
C ARG A 174 -25.18 20.00 43.96
N VAL A 175 -24.09 20.75 43.81
CA VAL A 175 -23.63 21.72 44.81
C VAL A 175 -23.40 23.07 44.16
N GLU A 176 -23.76 24.15 44.86
CA GLU A 176 -23.47 25.51 44.45
C GLU A 176 -22.20 26.04 45.11
N LYS A 177 -21.48 26.94 44.43
CA LYS A 177 -20.31 27.61 45.00
C LYS A 177 -20.68 28.33 46.30
N GLY A 178 -19.98 27.98 47.38
CA GLY A 178 -20.23 28.51 48.72
C GLY A 178 -21.26 27.73 49.54
N GLU A 179 -21.82 26.65 49.01
CA GLU A 179 -22.68 25.74 49.77
C GLU A 179 -21.85 24.91 50.78
N PRO A 180 -22.34 24.65 52.00
CA PRO A 180 -21.62 23.83 52.97
C PRO A 180 -21.50 22.38 52.49
N ILE A 181 -20.30 21.81 52.58
CA ILE A 181 -20.03 20.43 52.14
C ILE A 181 -19.85 19.50 53.34
N TYR A 182 -18.95 19.85 54.25
CA TYR A 182 -18.68 19.05 55.44
C TYR A 182 -18.28 19.96 56.61
N THR A 183 -18.48 19.44 57.82
CA THR A 183 -18.03 20.04 59.06
C THR A 183 -16.99 19.14 59.70
N LEU A 184 -15.85 19.73 60.05
CA LEU A 184 -14.68 19.03 60.59
C LEU A 184 -14.37 19.54 61.99
N TYR A 185 -14.17 18.61 62.92
CA TYR A 185 -13.53 18.87 64.20
C TYR A 185 -12.04 18.58 64.07
N SER A 186 -11.20 19.56 64.39
CA SER A 186 -9.74 19.39 64.40
C SER A 186 -9.12 20.13 65.59
N PRO A 187 -8.37 19.43 66.46
CA PRO A 187 -7.62 20.06 67.55
C PRO A 187 -6.64 21.13 67.03
N GLN A 188 -6.06 20.93 65.85
CA GLN A 188 -5.13 21.87 65.23
C GLN A 188 -5.82 23.20 64.88
N LEU A 189 -7.08 23.15 64.41
CA LEU A 189 -7.87 24.36 64.13
C LEU A 189 -8.28 25.08 65.41
N VAL A 190 -8.63 24.33 66.47
CA VAL A 190 -8.95 24.92 67.78
C VAL A 190 -7.75 25.66 68.33
N ASN A 191 -6.57 25.03 68.34
CA ASN A 191 -5.33 25.66 68.82
C ASN A 191 -4.96 26.91 68.01
N ALA A 192 -5.07 26.86 66.68
CA ALA A 192 -4.78 28.01 65.82
C ALA A 192 -5.74 29.20 66.11
N GLN A 193 -7.00 28.94 66.42
CA GLN A 193 -7.95 29.97 66.80
C GLN A 193 -7.64 30.55 68.19
N GLU A 194 -7.29 29.70 69.16
CA GLU A 194 -6.88 30.15 70.49
C GLU A 194 -5.67 31.08 70.45
N GLU A 195 -4.68 30.76 69.61
CA GLU A 195 -3.52 31.63 69.39
C GLU A 195 -3.92 33.03 68.89
N LEU A 196 -4.85 33.13 67.93
CA LEU A 196 -5.36 34.42 67.47
C LEU A 196 -6.08 35.17 68.61
N VAL A 197 -6.91 34.48 69.39
CA VAL A 197 -7.63 35.09 70.52
C VAL A 197 -6.64 35.59 71.58
N ILE A 198 -5.58 34.85 71.88
CA ILE A 198 -4.52 35.27 72.81
C ILE A 198 -3.78 36.50 72.26
N ALA A 199 -3.44 36.50 70.97
CA ALA A 199 -2.78 37.63 70.31
C ALA A 199 -3.64 38.90 70.34
N LEU A 200 -4.95 38.78 70.08
CA LEU A 200 -5.93 39.87 70.17
C LEU A 200 -6.03 40.43 71.60
N LYS A 201 -6.09 39.56 72.61
CA LYS A 201 -6.11 39.96 74.03
C LYS A 201 -4.85 40.72 74.43
N ARG A 202 -3.69 40.32 73.89
CA ARG A 202 -2.38 40.97 74.13
C ARG A 202 -2.16 42.23 73.29
N LYS A 203 -3.04 42.53 72.32
CA LYS A 203 -2.94 43.68 71.38
C LYS A 203 -1.60 43.73 70.63
N ASN A 204 -0.99 42.58 70.35
CA ASN A 204 0.29 42.52 69.62
C ASN A 204 0.01 42.33 68.13
N THR A 205 0.23 43.39 67.34
CA THR A 205 -0.07 43.41 65.90
C THR A 205 0.71 42.36 65.10
N GLY A 206 1.98 42.10 65.45
CA GLY A 206 2.80 41.08 64.79
C GLY A 206 2.25 39.67 65.01
N LEU A 207 1.89 39.33 66.26
CA LEU A 207 1.29 38.03 66.58
C LEU A 207 -0.11 37.88 66.00
N ILE A 208 -0.89 38.96 65.96
CA ILE A 208 -2.22 38.96 65.34
C ILE A 208 -2.09 38.62 63.85
N ASN A 209 -1.20 39.30 63.13
CA ASN A 209 -1.02 39.05 61.70
C ASN A 209 -0.51 37.62 61.45
N GLY A 210 0.49 37.16 62.20
CA GLY A 210 1.00 35.78 62.07
C GLY A 210 -0.08 34.72 62.35
N ALA A 211 -0.93 34.92 63.36
CA ALA A 211 -2.03 34.01 63.65
C ALA A 211 -3.12 34.05 62.57
N LYS A 212 -3.44 35.23 62.01
CA LYS A 212 -4.37 35.36 60.87
C LYS A 212 -3.83 34.65 59.63
N ASP A 213 -2.57 34.85 59.30
CA ASP A 213 -1.93 34.23 58.14
C ASP A 213 -1.92 32.70 58.27
N ARG A 214 -1.67 32.20 59.49
CA ARG A 214 -1.79 30.76 59.79
C ARG A 214 -3.22 30.25 59.56
N LEU A 215 -4.25 30.92 60.07
CA LEU A 215 -5.65 30.51 59.86
C LEU A 215 -6.03 30.51 58.37
N LYS A 216 -5.55 31.50 57.60
CA LYS A 216 -5.75 31.56 56.14
C LYS A 216 -5.06 30.41 55.42
N ALA A 217 -3.83 30.05 55.83
CA ALA A 217 -3.11 28.91 55.28
C ALA A 217 -3.84 27.58 55.53
N LEU A 218 -4.58 27.48 56.64
CA LEU A 218 -5.45 26.34 56.97
C LEU A 218 -6.82 26.41 56.28
N GLN A 219 -7.01 27.34 55.34
CA GLN A 219 -8.22 27.54 54.55
C GLN A 219 -9.49 27.87 55.36
N LEU A 220 -9.34 28.52 56.53
CA LEU A 220 -10.49 29.06 57.24
C LEU A 220 -11.06 30.26 56.47
N SER A 221 -12.39 30.34 56.37
CA SER A 221 -13.03 31.42 55.64
C SER A 221 -12.76 32.78 56.30
N GLU A 222 -12.58 33.83 55.49
CA GLU A 222 -12.35 35.19 56.01
C GLU A 222 -13.51 35.64 56.93
N ARG A 223 -14.74 35.22 56.63
CA ARG A 223 -15.92 35.47 57.47
C ARG A 223 -15.76 34.84 58.85
N LEU A 224 -15.23 33.63 58.94
CA LEU A 224 -14.98 32.96 60.21
C LEU A 224 -13.91 33.70 61.02
N ILE A 225 -12.80 34.09 60.38
CA ILE A 225 -11.71 34.84 61.01
C ILE A 225 -12.22 36.18 61.57
N GLN A 226 -12.99 36.93 60.77
CA GLN A 226 -13.60 38.19 61.21
C GLN A 226 -14.59 38.00 62.38
N ASN A 227 -15.37 36.92 62.37
CA ASN A 227 -16.28 36.61 63.47
C ASN A 227 -15.52 36.23 64.75
N LEU A 228 -14.42 35.48 64.62
CA LEU A 228 -13.54 35.16 65.74
C LEU A 228 -12.91 36.42 66.34
N GLU A 229 -12.49 37.38 65.50
CA GLU A 229 -11.96 38.68 65.95
C GLU A 229 -12.98 39.49 66.75
N LYS A 230 -14.24 39.52 66.30
CA LYS A 230 -15.31 40.28 66.95
C LYS A 230 -15.80 39.63 68.24
N THR A 231 -15.94 38.30 68.24
CA THR A 231 -16.58 37.56 69.32
C THR A 231 -15.60 37.03 70.36
N LEU A 232 -14.33 36.84 69.97
CA LEU A 232 -13.28 36.18 70.76
C LEU A 232 -13.68 34.76 71.24
N LYS A 233 -14.59 34.11 70.51
CA LYS A 233 -15.08 32.75 70.80
C LYS A 233 -14.56 31.76 69.78
N VAL A 234 -13.78 30.78 70.25
CA VAL A 234 -13.25 29.67 69.44
C VAL A 234 -14.39 28.70 69.09
N GLN A 235 -14.36 28.20 67.86
CA GLN A 235 -15.30 27.19 67.37
C GLN A 235 -14.58 25.84 67.22
N GLN A 236 -15.19 24.79 67.76
CA GLN A 236 -14.65 23.43 67.65
C GLN A 236 -14.92 22.83 66.27
N ASN A 237 -16.13 23.04 65.75
CA ASN A 237 -16.60 22.44 64.51
C ASN A 237 -16.60 23.49 63.40
N ILE A 238 -15.76 23.29 62.39
CA ILE A 238 -15.59 24.24 61.28
C ILE A 238 -16.23 23.67 60.02
N THR A 239 -17.15 24.44 59.42
CA THR A 239 -17.79 24.08 58.16
C THR A 239 -16.95 24.56 56.97
N PHE A 240 -16.67 23.66 56.04
CA PHE A 240 -16.01 23.92 54.77
C PHE A 240 -17.04 23.98 53.64
N TYR A 241 -16.79 24.86 52.68
CA TYR A 241 -17.74 25.23 51.63
C TYR A 241 -17.21 24.87 50.23
N ALA A 242 -18.12 24.73 49.27
CA ALA A 242 -17.79 24.41 47.89
C ALA A 242 -16.99 25.53 47.21
N PRO A 243 -15.80 25.25 46.65
CA PRO A 243 -15.02 26.25 45.91
C PRO A 243 -15.64 26.59 44.55
N GLN A 244 -16.44 25.69 43.98
CA GLN A 244 -17.14 25.85 42.71
C GLN A 244 -18.50 25.18 42.72
N SER A 245 -19.39 25.62 41.83
CA SER A 245 -20.66 24.93 41.55
C SER A 245 -20.40 23.74 40.62
N GLY A 246 -21.12 22.64 40.81
CA GLY A 246 -20.98 21.44 39.99
C GLY A 246 -21.76 20.25 40.55
N VAL A 247 -21.36 19.06 40.12
CA VAL A 247 -21.86 17.78 40.60
C VAL A 247 -20.73 17.05 41.33
N VAL A 248 -21.08 16.37 42.42
CA VAL A 248 -20.14 15.56 43.19
C VAL A 248 -19.83 14.29 42.39
N ASP A 249 -18.60 14.16 41.96
CA ASP A 249 -18.15 13.02 41.12
C ASP A 249 -17.72 11.82 42.00
N GLY A 250 -16.88 12.07 43.02
CA GLY A 250 -16.49 11.07 44.00
C GLY A 250 -16.73 11.54 45.43
N LEU A 251 -17.19 10.64 46.32
CA LEU A 251 -17.44 10.93 47.74
C LEU A 251 -16.84 9.85 48.65
N ASN A 252 -15.59 10.05 49.03
CA ASN A 252 -14.78 9.09 49.80
C ASN A 252 -14.90 9.21 51.32
N ILE A 253 -15.82 10.05 51.81
CA ILE A 253 -16.02 10.28 53.26
C ILE A 253 -17.45 10.04 53.69
N ARG A 254 -17.61 9.71 54.98
CA ARG A 254 -18.90 9.66 55.68
C ARG A 254 -18.75 10.31 57.05
N GLU A 255 -19.87 10.62 57.70
CA GLU A 255 -19.89 11.14 59.06
C GLU A 255 -19.18 10.16 60.02
N GLY A 256 -18.38 10.70 60.93
CA GLY A 256 -17.53 9.96 61.87
C GLY A 256 -16.14 9.60 61.35
N PHE A 257 -15.84 9.81 60.07
CA PHE A 257 -14.52 9.46 59.51
C PHE A 257 -13.40 10.32 60.10
N TYR A 258 -12.26 9.69 60.38
CA TYR A 258 -11.01 10.40 60.63
C TYR A 258 -10.29 10.66 59.30
N VAL A 259 -9.90 11.91 59.07
CA VAL A 259 -9.30 12.36 57.81
C VAL A 259 -7.99 13.07 58.04
N LYS A 260 -7.10 12.99 57.06
CA LYS A 260 -5.76 13.60 57.02
C LYS A 260 -5.56 14.33 55.70
N PRO A 261 -4.58 15.25 55.58
CA PRO A 261 -4.36 16.04 54.36
C PRO A 261 -4.10 15.23 53.09
N GLU A 262 -3.62 13.99 53.22
CA GLU A 262 -3.42 13.06 52.10
C GLU A 262 -4.74 12.48 51.55
N ASN A 263 -5.84 12.53 52.30
CA ASN A 263 -7.12 11.96 51.88
C ASN A 263 -7.86 12.92 50.93
N THR A 264 -8.25 12.42 49.76
CA THR A 264 -9.23 13.09 48.89
C THR A 264 -10.62 12.85 49.46
N LEU A 265 -11.25 13.90 49.98
CA LEU A 265 -12.57 13.79 50.62
C LEU A 265 -13.69 13.62 49.60
N LEU A 266 -13.70 14.50 48.60
CA LEU A 266 -14.62 14.46 47.47
C LEU A 266 -14.05 15.22 46.27
N SER A 267 -14.62 15.00 45.11
CA SER A 267 -14.38 15.75 43.87
C SER A 267 -15.66 16.44 43.41
N ILE A 268 -15.54 17.67 42.91
CA ILE A 268 -16.64 18.41 42.29
C ILE A 268 -16.27 18.68 40.84
N ALA A 269 -17.08 18.17 39.92
CA ALA A 269 -16.94 18.35 38.49
C ALA A 269 -18.04 19.27 37.95
N LYS A 270 -17.76 20.05 36.91
CA LYS A 270 -18.81 20.78 36.19
C LYS A 270 -19.33 19.93 35.03
N LEU A 271 -20.63 20.07 34.76
CA LEU A 271 -21.33 19.34 33.70
C LEU A 271 -21.65 20.18 32.46
N ASN A 272 -21.40 21.49 32.50
CA ASN A 272 -21.71 22.42 31.40
C ASN A 272 -20.90 22.13 30.14
N LYS A 273 -19.73 21.53 30.29
CA LYS A 273 -18.86 21.05 29.22
C LYS A 273 -18.47 19.63 29.55
N ILE A 274 -18.48 18.79 28.53
CA ILE A 274 -18.16 17.37 28.66
C ILE A 274 -17.13 16.99 27.62
N TRP A 275 -16.29 16.04 27.98
CA TRP A 275 -15.37 15.42 27.04
C TRP A 275 -16.00 14.16 26.50
N VAL A 276 -15.68 13.86 25.25
CA VAL A 276 -16.02 12.57 24.65
C VAL A 276 -14.74 11.99 24.09
N GLU A 277 -14.32 10.87 24.65
CA GLU A 277 -13.17 10.13 24.16
C GLU A 277 -13.64 9.18 23.06
N ALA A 278 -13.32 9.51 21.81
CA ALA A 278 -13.58 8.67 20.66
C ALA A 278 -12.41 7.73 20.38
N GLU A 279 -12.72 6.49 19.98
CA GLU A 279 -11.72 5.48 19.66
C GLU A 279 -11.58 5.31 18.14
N ILE A 280 -10.46 5.72 17.56
CA ILE A 280 -10.25 5.68 16.10
C ILE A 280 -9.38 4.49 15.73
N PHE A 281 -9.76 3.70 14.74
CA PHE A 281 -8.93 2.59 14.27
C PHE A 281 -7.62 3.09 13.64
N GLU A 282 -6.55 2.31 13.77
CA GLU A 282 -5.22 2.65 13.25
C GLU A 282 -5.23 3.06 11.76
N ARG A 283 -5.99 2.35 10.93
CA ARG A 283 -6.12 2.64 9.48
C ARG A 283 -6.68 4.02 9.17
N ASP A 284 -7.47 4.58 10.09
CA ASP A 284 -8.19 5.85 9.93
C ASP A 284 -7.46 6.99 10.68
N ALA A 285 -6.38 6.68 11.42
CA ALA A 285 -5.64 7.65 12.25
C ALA A 285 -5.06 8.82 11.44
N ALA A 286 -4.58 8.56 10.22
CA ALA A 286 -3.99 9.58 9.35
C ALA A 286 -5.00 10.66 8.89
N LEU A 287 -6.29 10.33 8.92
CA LEU A 287 -7.38 11.21 8.50
C LEU A 287 -7.81 12.17 9.62
N VAL A 288 -7.48 11.87 10.89
CA VAL A 288 -7.90 12.67 12.03
C VAL A 288 -6.86 13.74 12.35
N LYS A 289 -7.28 14.99 12.27
CA LYS A 289 -6.44 16.17 12.56
C LYS A 289 -7.09 17.00 13.68
N LYS A 290 -6.26 17.73 14.43
CA LYS A 290 -6.77 18.67 15.46
C LYS A 290 -7.64 19.74 14.79
N GLY A 291 -8.80 20.04 15.39
CA GLY A 291 -9.78 20.98 14.84
C GLY A 291 -10.74 20.39 13.81
N LEU A 292 -10.64 19.09 13.50
CA LEU A 292 -11.58 18.44 12.58
C LEU A 292 -13.01 18.53 13.14
N PRO A 293 -14.01 18.92 12.32
CA PRO A 293 -15.39 18.99 12.76
C PRO A 293 -15.94 17.59 13.01
N VAL A 294 -16.65 17.45 14.13
CA VAL A 294 -17.29 16.20 14.54
C VAL A 294 -18.76 16.42 14.83
N SER A 295 -19.54 15.40 14.50
CA SER A 295 -20.94 15.27 14.87
C SER A 295 -21.09 14.09 15.81
N MET A 296 -21.90 14.25 16.84
CA MET A 296 -22.19 13.22 17.82
C MET A 296 -23.70 13.06 17.99
N THR A 297 -24.13 11.80 18.12
CA THR A 297 -25.49 11.43 18.50
C THR A 297 -25.45 10.44 19.67
N VAL A 298 -26.51 10.42 20.49
CA VAL A 298 -26.65 9.46 21.59
C VAL A 298 -27.97 8.72 21.47
N ASP A 299 -27.97 7.42 21.75
CA ASP A 299 -29.12 6.55 21.46
C ASP A 299 -30.34 6.84 22.33
N TYR A 300 -30.15 7.34 23.55
CA TYR A 300 -31.24 7.65 24.48
C TYR A 300 -31.98 8.97 24.15
N LEU A 301 -31.42 9.79 23.25
CA LEU A 301 -32.04 11.03 22.74
C LEU A 301 -32.01 11.04 21.20
N PRO A 302 -32.85 10.22 20.55
CA PRO A 302 -32.87 10.16 19.10
C PRO A 302 -33.28 11.50 18.47
N GLY A 303 -32.61 11.87 17.39
CA GLY A 303 -32.87 13.11 16.64
C GLY A 303 -32.13 14.35 17.14
N LYS A 304 -31.40 14.27 18.26
CA LYS A 304 -30.52 15.34 18.71
C LYS A 304 -29.08 15.07 18.27
N GLU A 305 -28.44 16.11 17.74
CA GLU A 305 -27.06 16.09 17.27
C GLU A 305 -26.27 17.16 18.02
N TRP A 306 -25.07 16.79 18.50
CA TRP A 306 -24.11 17.71 19.09
C TRP A 306 -22.97 17.90 18.10
N LYS A 307 -22.65 19.16 17.84
CA LYS A 307 -21.52 19.53 16.98
C LYS A 307 -20.36 19.96 17.87
N GLY A 308 -19.18 19.47 17.55
CA GLY A 308 -17.95 19.76 18.27
C GLY A 308 -16.77 19.67 17.32
N ASN A 309 -15.57 19.76 17.88
CA ASN A 309 -14.33 19.60 17.14
C ASN A 309 -13.39 18.65 17.88
N VAL A 310 -12.42 18.08 17.17
CA VAL A 310 -11.29 17.38 17.77
C VAL A 310 -10.43 18.37 18.56
N ASP A 311 -10.40 18.22 19.88
CA ASP A 311 -9.61 19.06 20.79
C ASP A 311 -8.17 18.55 20.90
N TYR A 312 -8.02 17.25 21.13
CA TYR A 312 -6.73 16.63 21.39
C TYR A 312 -6.67 15.20 20.83
N ILE A 313 -5.50 14.84 20.30
CA ILE A 313 -5.21 13.49 19.80
C ILE A 313 -4.12 12.93 20.70
N TYR A 314 -4.38 11.81 21.37
CA TYR A 314 -3.38 11.20 22.24
C TYR A 314 -2.22 10.65 21.40
N PRO A 315 -0.96 10.81 21.86
CA PRO A 315 0.21 10.39 21.08
C PRO A 315 0.39 8.86 21.04
N SER A 316 -0.34 8.12 21.87
CA SER A 316 -0.26 6.66 21.98
C SER A 316 -1.57 5.99 21.58
N LEU A 317 -1.42 4.84 20.92
CA LEU A 317 -2.50 3.90 20.63
C LEU A 317 -2.77 3.04 21.88
N ASN A 318 -4.03 2.66 22.09
CA ASN A 318 -4.37 1.63 23.07
C ASN A 318 -3.96 0.26 22.53
N GLU A 319 -3.11 -0.47 23.27
CA GLU A 319 -2.56 -1.76 22.85
C GLU A 319 -3.61 -2.87 22.77
N SER A 320 -4.63 -2.82 23.65
CA SER A 320 -5.67 -3.85 23.75
C SER A 320 -6.72 -3.72 22.64
N THR A 321 -7.15 -2.50 22.34
CA THR A 321 -8.18 -2.23 21.32
C THR A 321 -7.58 -1.91 19.95
N ARG A 322 -6.27 -1.61 19.87
CA ARG A 322 -5.60 -1.09 18.67
C ARG A 322 -6.26 0.19 18.14
N THR A 323 -6.77 1.03 19.03
CA THR A 323 -7.42 2.30 18.71
C THR A 323 -6.64 3.51 19.21
N LEU A 324 -6.60 4.56 18.40
CA LEU A 324 -6.09 5.88 18.74
C LEU A 324 -7.19 6.64 19.49
N ARG A 325 -6.88 7.10 20.70
CA ARG A 325 -7.83 7.90 21.48
C ARG A 325 -7.82 9.34 21.02
N VAL A 326 -9.00 9.89 20.80
CA VAL A 326 -9.20 11.26 20.37
C VAL A 326 -10.21 11.93 21.30
N ARG A 327 -9.80 13.02 21.91
CA ARG A 327 -10.65 13.81 22.81
C ARG A 327 -11.42 14.85 22.03
N LEU A 328 -12.73 14.83 22.21
CA LEU A 328 -13.68 15.75 21.62
C LEU A 328 -14.31 16.58 22.72
N LYS A 329 -14.60 17.85 22.43
CA LYS A 329 -15.22 18.77 23.40
C LYS A 329 -16.61 19.17 22.92
N PHE A 330 -17.60 19.03 23.80
CA PHE A 330 -18.99 19.39 23.51
C PHE A 330 -19.57 20.26 24.63
N ASP A 331 -20.43 21.19 24.24
CA ASP A 331 -21.23 21.98 25.18
C ASP A 331 -22.45 21.16 25.64
N ASN A 332 -22.72 21.22 26.94
CA ASN A 332 -23.79 20.47 27.61
C ASN A 332 -24.65 21.41 28.48
N THR A 333 -25.14 22.49 27.89
CA THR A 333 -25.88 23.56 28.58
C THR A 333 -27.14 23.08 29.31
N ASN A 334 -27.76 21.99 28.84
CA ASN A 334 -28.98 21.44 29.42
C ASN A 334 -28.72 20.25 30.37
N ASP A 335 -27.46 19.92 30.65
CA ASP A 335 -27.05 18.74 31.43
C ASP A 335 -27.67 17.42 30.92
N GLU A 336 -27.91 17.35 29.60
CA GLU A 336 -28.53 16.18 28.97
C GLU A 336 -27.52 15.05 28.79
N LEU A 337 -26.28 15.38 28.45
CA LEU A 337 -25.18 14.43 28.32
C LEU A 337 -24.69 14.08 29.72
N LYS A 338 -24.75 12.79 30.05
CA LYS A 338 -24.27 12.28 31.34
C LYS A 338 -22.97 11.51 31.13
N PRO A 339 -21.98 11.68 32.01
CA PRO A 339 -20.76 10.89 32.00
C PRO A 339 -21.03 9.38 32.05
N ASN A 340 -20.10 8.61 31.51
CA ASN A 340 -20.14 7.17 31.28
C ASN A 340 -21.18 6.68 30.26
N MET A 341 -21.81 7.58 29.50
CA MET A 341 -22.66 7.22 28.37
C MET A 341 -21.83 6.92 27.13
N PHE A 342 -22.37 6.04 26.29
CA PHE A 342 -21.89 5.85 24.93
C PHE A 342 -22.47 6.92 24.01
N ALA A 343 -21.66 7.33 23.05
CA ALA A 343 -22.07 8.21 21.97
C ALA A 343 -21.57 7.66 20.63
N SER A 344 -22.35 7.85 19.58
CA SER A 344 -21.93 7.59 18.21
C SER A 344 -21.32 8.88 17.66
N VAL A 345 -20.06 8.81 17.24
CA VAL A 345 -19.31 9.93 16.71
C VAL A 345 -19.09 9.72 15.22
N THR A 346 -19.45 10.73 14.45
CA THR A 346 -19.13 10.83 13.02
C THR A 346 -18.16 11.98 12.80
N MET A 347 -17.03 11.69 12.15
CA MET A 347 -16.06 12.69 11.72
C MET A 347 -16.04 12.74 10.20
N PHE A 348 -15.98 13.95 9.65
CA PHE A 348 -15.90 14.18 8.21
C PHE A 348 -14.50 14.74 7.91
N SER A 349 -13.69 13.98 7.18
CA SER A 349 -12.39 14.49 6.72
C SER A 349 -12.60 15.46 5.56
N ASP A 350 -12.20 16.72 5.71
CA ASP A 350 -12.30 17.80 4.70
C ASP A 350 -11.27 17.65 3.55
N GLU A 351 -10.87 16.43 3.19
CA GLU A 351 -9.97 16.20 2.07
C GLU A 351 -10.75 16.19 0.75
N ASN A 352 -11.07 17.39 0.29
CA ASN A 352 -11.84 17.65 -0.93
C ASN A 352 -11.01 17.43 -2.23
N SER A 353 -10.03 16.51 -2.20
CA SER A 353 -9.22 16.19 -3.37
C SER A 353 -10.06 15.35 -4.34
N GLU A 354 -10.26 15.86 -5.55
CA GLU A 354 -10.90 15.09 -6.61
C GLU A 354 -9.99 13.97 -7.07
N VAL A 355 -10.44 12.74 -6.84
CA VAL A 355 -9.70 11.53 -7.17
C VAL A 355 -10.54 10.63 -8.06
N VAL A 356 -9.87 9.78 -8.83
CA VAL A 356 -10.53 8.82 -9.70
C VAL A 356 -11.18 7.77 -8.82
N VAL A 357 -12.50 7.61 -8.93
CA VAL A 357 -13.23 6.67 -8.09
C VAL A 357 -14.07 5.71 -8.92
N VAL A 358 -14.19 4.50 -8.38
CA VAL A 358 -15.06 3.45 -8.89
C VAL A 358 -16.04 3.01 -7.80
N PRO A 359 -17.25 2.57 -8.14
CA PRO A 359 -18.14 1.97 -7.15
C PRO A 359 -17.46 0.78 -6.48
N LYS A 360 -17.63 0.65 -5.16
CA LYS A 360 -17.02 -0.44 -4.38
C LYS A 360 -17.35 -1.83 -4.92
N ALA A 361 -18.53 -1.99 -5.51
CA ALA A 361 -18.98 -3.24 -6.12
C ALA A 361 -18.17 -3.66 -7.38
N ALA A 362 -17.54 -2.72 -8.08
CA ALA A 362 -16.76 -3.00 -9.30
C ALA A 362 -15.37 -3.59 -9.02
N VAL A 363 -14.84 -3.41 -7.81
CA VAL A 363 -13.47 -3.84 -7.45
C VAL A 363 -13.47 -5.30 -6.99
N ILE A 364 -12.74 -6.14 -7.72
CA ILE A 364 -12.50 -7.54 -7.34
C ILE A 364 -11.17 -7.59 -6.59
N ARG A 365 -11.20 -8.11 -5.36
CA ARG A 365 -10.03 -8.25 -4.50
C ARG A 365 -9.66 -9.72 -4.41
N THR A 366 -8.64 -10.12 -5.16
CA THR A 366 -7.96 -11.40 -4.93
C THR A 366 -6.82 -11.09 -3.97
N GLY A 367 -6.59 -11.87 -2.90
CA GLY A 367 -5.70 -11.45 -1.80
C GLY A 367 -4.29 -10.94 -2.19
N THR A 368 -3.83 -11.23 -3.41
CA THR A 368 -2.55 -10.77 -3.98
C THR A 368 -2.66 -9.59 -4.96
N GLN A 369 -3.84 -9.31 -5.53
CA GLN A 369 -4.03 -8.25 -6.54
C GLN A 369 -5.48 -7.76 -6.60
N ASN A 370 -5.66 -6.45 -6.80
CA ASN A 370 -6.97 -5.85 -7.07
C ASN A 370 -7.15 -5.65 -8.58
N ARG A 371 -8.38 -5.83 -9.06
CA ARG A 371 -8.71 -5.71 -10.48
C ARG A 371 -10.13 -5.19 -10.67
N VAL A 372 -10.38 -4.58 -11.82
CA VAL A 372 -11.72 -4.15 -12.28
C VAL A 372 -11.94 -4.65 -13.70
N VAL A 373 -13.20 -4.90 -14.05
CA VAL A 373 -13.56 -5.28 -15.42
C VAL A 373 -14.03 -4.02 -16.15
N VAL A 374 -13.26 -3.58 -17.13
CA VAL A 374 -13.57 -2.43 -17.99
C VAL A 374 -14.39 -2.91 -19.19
N ALA A 375 -15.50 -2.24 -19.48
CA ALA A 375 -16.31 -2.42 -20.66
C ALA A 375 -15.81 -1.47 -21.76
N LEU A 376 -15.33 -2.04 -22.87
CA LEU A 376 -14.77 -1.29 -24.01
C LEU A 376 -15.83 -0.91 -25.05
N GLY A 377 -17.09 -1.32 -24.85
CA GLY A 377 -18.17 -1.19 -25.83
C GLY A 377 -18.38 -2.47 -26.65
N ASP A 378 -19.50 -2.54 -27.38
CA ASP A 378 -19.85 -3.65 -28.29
C ASP A 378 -19.77 -5.07 -27.67
N GLY A 379 -20.05 -5.19 -26.37
CA GLY A 379 -19.97 -6.46 -25.63
C GLY A 379 -18.54 -6.93 -25.32
N GLN A 380 -17.54 -6.05 -25.47
CA GLN A 380 -16.14 -6.33 -25.16
C GLN A 380 -15.80 -5.92 -23.72
N PHE A 381 -15.15 -6.83 -22.98
CA PHE A 381 -14.75 -6.64 -21.59
C PHE A 381 -13.28 -7.01 -21.40
N LYS A 382 -12.60 -6.28 -20.52
CA LYS A 382 -11.19 -6.51 -20.18
C LYS A 382 -10.96 -6.41 -18.68
N SER A 383 -10.32 -7.42 -18.10
CA SER A 383 -9.82 -7.34 -16.73
C SER A 383 -8.55 -6.49 -16.66
N VAL A 384 -8.59 -5.44 -15.86
CA VAL A 384 -7.49 -4.49 -15.67
C VAL A 384 -7.07 -4.49 -14.20
N HIS A 385 -5.77 -4.66 -13.95
CA HIS A 385 -5.19 -4.53 -12.63
C HIS A 385 -5.28 -3.08 -12.16
N VAL A 386 -5.65 -2.87 -10.88
CA VAL A 386 -5.76 -1.54 -10.30
C VAL A 386 -5.06 -1.44 -8.95
N ASP A 387 -4.43 -0.29 -8.72
CA ASP A 387 -3.95 0.12 -7.41
C ASP A 387 -5.05 0.88 -6.69
N ILE A 388 -5.46 0.39 -5.53
CA ILE A 388 -6.50 1.03 -4.72
C ILE A 388 -5.89 1.97 -3.67
N GLY A 389 -6.50 3.13 -3.51
CA GLY A 389 -6.17 4.12 -2.49
C GLY A 389 -7.15 4.08 -1.33
N ARG A 390 -7.66 5.27 -0.94
CA ARG A 390 -8.65 5.43 0.11
C ARG A 390 -9.96 4.71 -0.22
N VAL A 391 -10.56 4.10 0.80
CA VAL A 391 -11.83 3.39 0.69
C VAL A 391 -12.91 4.24 1.35
N GLY A 392 -13.80 4.81 0.54
CA GLY A 392 -14.97 5.54 1.02
C GLY A 392 -16.16 4.61 1.31
N ASN A 393 -17.32 5.21 1.58
CA ASN A 393 -18.54 4.45 1.90
C ASN A 393 -19.07 3.66 0.69
N GLU A 394 -19.31 4.35 -0.43
CA GLU A 394 -19.86 3.75 -1.66
C GLU A 394 -18.81 3.56 -2.76
N TYR A 395 -17.72 4.31 -2.72
CA TYR A 395 -16.71 4.40 -3.77
C TYR A 395 -15.30 4.11 -3.23
N ILE A 396 -14.44 3.60 -4.10
CA ILE A 396 -13.01 3.36 -3.82
C ILE A 396 -12.20 4.26 -4.74
N GLU A 397 -11.17 4.91 -4.19
CA GLU A 397 -10.17 5.63 -4.94
C GLU A 397 -9.26 4.67 -5.71
N ILE A 398 -9.05 4.93 -6.99
CA ILE A 398 -8.09 4.23 -7.83
C ILE A 398 -6.89 5.14 -8.08
N VAL A 399 -5.71 4.68 -7.70
CA VAL A 399 -4.44 5.40 -7.89
C VAL A 399 -3.93 5.17 -9.32
N ASN A 400 -3.97 3.92 -9.79
CA ASN A 400 -3.56 3.53 -11.14
C ASN A 400 -4.48 2.45 -11.72
N GLY A 401 -4.63 2.44 -13.04
CA GLY A 401 -5.20 1.32 -13.81
C GLY A 401 -6.40 1.70 -14.69
N VAL A 402 -7.29 2.57 -14.22
CA VAL A 402 -8.42 3.10 -15.00
C VAL A 402 -8.42 4.63 -15.02
N VAL A 403 -9.02 5.21 -16.06
CA VAL A 403 -9.13 6.65 -16.23
C VAL A 403 -10.59 7.11 -16.14
N GLU A 404 -10.79 8.41 -15.93
CA GLU A 404 -12.13 8.98 -15.94
C GLU A 404 -12.82 8.76 -17.29
N GLY A 405 -14.10 8.37 -17.24
CA GLY A 405 -14.90 8.06 -18.43
C GLY A 405 -14.90 6.59 -18.84
N ASP A 406 -13.99 5.76 -18.31
CA ASP A 406 -14.05 4.31 -18.50
C ASP A 406 -15.37 3.76 -17.92
N GLU A 407 -15.96 2.76 -18.56
CA GLU A 407 -17.13 2.06 -18.03
C GLU A 407 -16.66 0.79 -17.30
N VAL A 408 -17.00 0.63 -16.03
CA VAL A 408 -16.63 -0.56 -15.24
C VAL A 408 -17.84 -1.39 -14.86
N ALA A 409 -17.72 -2.72 -14.92
CA ALA A 409 -18.80 -3.62 -14.55
C ALA A 409 -19.02 -3.61 -13.02
N VAL A 410 -20.24 -3.28 -12.59
CA VAL A 410 -20.65 -3.30 -11.17
C VAL A 410 -21.46 -4.54 -10.80
N SER A 411 -21.90 -5.31 -11.79
CA SER A 411 -22.53 -6.63 -11.61
C SER A 411 -21.95 -7.66 -12.58
N ALA A 412 -22.03 -8.93 -12.19
CA ALA A 412 -21.47 -10.07 -12.91
C ALA A 412 -19.96 -9.97 -13.21
N GLN A 413 -19.25 -9.05 -12.56
CA GLN A 413 -17.82 -8.78 -12.72
C GLN A 413 -16.95 -10.02 -12.48
N PHE A 414 -17.34 -10.92 -11.58
CA PHE A 414 -16.61 -12.18 -11.33
C PHE A 414 -16.62 -13.12 -12.54
N LEU A 415 -17.77 -13.25 -13.22
CA LEU A 415 -17.90 -14.13 -14.38
C LEU A 415 -17.17 -13.54 -15.59
N LEU A 416 -17.29 -12.23 -15.77
CA LEU A 416 -16.55 -11.50 -16.81
C LEU A 416 -15.03 -11.58 -16.58
N ASP A 417 -14.59 -11.45 -15.33
CA ASP A 417 -13.18 -11.58 -14.96
C ASP A 417 -12.66 -13.01 -15.18
N SER A 418 -13.46 -14.02 -14.85
CA SER A 418 -13.09 -15.43 -15.05
C SER A 418 -12.89 -15.75 -16.52
N GLU A 419 -13.78 -15.28 -17.40
CA GLU A 419 -13.64 -15.49 -18.84
C GLU A 419 -12.44 -14.70 -19.41
N SER A 420 -12.27 -13.43 -19.00
CA SER A 420 -11.13 -12.59 -19.42
C SER A 420 -9.78 -13.15 -18.97
N SER A 421 -9.68 -13.63 -17.73
CA SER A 421 -8.47 -14.27 -17.21
C SER A 421 -8.16 -15.56 -17.99
N LYS A 422 -9.17 -16.42 -18.20
CA LYS A 422 -9.03 -17.67 -18.95
C LYS A 422 -8.50 -17.40 -20.37
N THR A 423 -9.13 -16.50 -21.11
CA THR A 423 -8.68 -16.16 -22.47
C THR A 423 -7.27 -15.57 -22.48
N SER A 424 -6.93 -14.75 -21.47
CA SER A 424 -5.57 -14.21 -21.31
C SER A 424 -4.54 -15.31 -21.07
N ASP A 425 -4.86 -16.30 -20.23
CA ASP A 425 -3.98 -17.45 -19.96
C ASP A 425 -3.74 -18.29 -21.21
N PHE A 426 -4.79 -18.55 -22.01
CA PHE A 426 -4.65 -19.26 -23.29
C PHE A 426 -3.84 -18.45 -24.32
N ALA A 427 -4.04 -17.14 -24.39
CA ALA A 427 -3.26 -16.28 -25.27
C ALA A 427 -1.76 -16.27 -24.87
N ARG A 428 -1.45 -16.24 -23.57
CA ARG A 428 -0.07 -16.37 -23.05
C ARG A 428 0.55 -17.73 -23.37
N MET A 429 -0.23 -18.81 -23.33
CA MET A 429 0.25 -20.16 -23.68
C MET A 429 0.50 -20.32 -25.19
N ASN A 430 -0.23 -19.57 -26.03
CA ASN A 430 -0.14 -19.64 -27.49
C ASN A 430 0.81 -18.61 -28.11
N ALA A 431 1.27 -17.60 -27.35
CA ALA A 431 2.32 -16.70 -27.79
C ALA A 431 3.64 -17.50 -27.88
N SER A 432 4.08 -17.78 -29.10
CA SER A 432 5.33 -18.50 -29.34
C SER A 432 6.51 -17.61 -28.96
N ASP A 433 7.05 -17.79 -27.75
CA ASP A 433 8.29 -17.14 -27.32
C ASP A 433 9.46 -17.67 -28.17
N LEU A 434 9.75 -17.03 -29.29
CA LEU A 434 11.07 -17.16 -29.90
C LEU A 434 12.08 -16.56 -28.92
N PRO A 435 13.19 -17.26 -28.60
CA PRO A 435 14.16 -16.77 -27.63
C PRO A 435 14.77 -15.46 -28.12
N LYS A 436 14.90 -14.46 -27.23
CA LYS A 436 15.49 -13.15 -27.55
C LYS A 436 16.99 -13.20 -27.82
N SER A 437 17.68 -14.23 -27.32
CA SER A 437 19.09 -14.52 -27.61
C SER A 437 19.29 -15.96 -28.07
N VAL A 438 20.26 -16.17 -28.94
CA VAL A 438 20.64 -17.50 -29.43
C VAL A 438 22.16 -17.60 -29.56
N TRP A 439 22.71 -18.75 -29.15
CA TRP A 439 24.11 -19.13 -29.38
C TRP A 439 24.26 -19.82 -30.73
N MET A 440 25.28 -19.43 -31.48
CA MET A 440 25.61 -20.04 -32.77
C MET A 440 27.12 -20.21 -32.93
N GLU A 441 27.50 -21.11 -33.84
CA GLU A 441 28.88 -21.38 -34.21
C GLU A 441 29.16 -20.75 -35.57
N GLY A 442 30.33 -20.13 -35.71
CA GLY A 442 30.76 -19.53 -36.98
C GLY A 442 32.25 -19.19 -37.03
N GLU A 443 32.68 -18.79 -38.22
CA GLU A 443 34.05 -18.38 -38.52
C GLU A 443 34.10 -16.89 -38.84
N ILE A 444 35.07 -16.18 -38.25
CA ILE A 444 35.28 -14.75 -38.50
C ILE A 444 35.99 -14.57 -39.84
N ASN A 445 35.29 -13.99 -40.82
CA ASN A 445 35.90 -13.68 -42.11
C ASN A 445 36.71 -12.38 -42.05
N HIS A 446 36.18 -11.35 -41.38
CA HIS A 446 36.83 -10.03 -41.30
C HIS A 446 36.42 -9.24 -40.05
N VAL A 447 37.35 -8.48 -39.47
CA VAL A 447 37.13 -7.64 -38.28
C VAL A 447 37.27 -6.17 -38.66
N MET A 448 36.19 -5.39 -38.49
CA MET A 448 36.13 -3.97 -38.86
C MET A 448 36.27 -3.08 -37.61
N ALA A 449 37.51 -2.85 -37.18
CA ALA A 449 37.81 -2.10 -35.96
C ALA A 449 37.23 -0.68 -35.93
N GLY A 450 37.20 0.02 -37.06
CA GLY A 450 36.66 1.39 -37.15
C GLY A 450 35.15 1.52 -36.89
N HIS A 451 34.39 0.42 -36.99
CA HIS A 451 32.94 0.39 -36.80
C HIS A 451 32.48 -0.62 -35.73
N ARG A 452 33.42 -1.31 -35.07
CA ARG A 452 33.16 -2.36 -34.08
C ARG A 452 32.18 -3.45 -34.56
N MET A 453 32.36 -3.85 -35.82
CA MET A 453 31.59 -4.90 -36.48
C MET A 453 32.50 -6.07 -36.87
N VAL A 454 31.94 -7.27 -36.87
CA VAL A 454 32.61 -8.48 -37.34
C VAL A 454 31.74 -9.19 -38.37
N ASN A 455 32.36 -9.58 -39.48
CA ASN A 455 31.70 -10.38 -40.51
C ASN A 455 31.92 -11.86 -40.18
N ILE A 456 30.84 -12.60 -39.93
CA ILE A 456 30.90 -14.00 -39.50
C ILE A 456 30.04 -14.85 -40.43
N SER A 457 30.60 -15.97 -40.89
CA SER A 457 29.86 -17.05 -41.55
C SER A 457 29.37 -18.01 -40.46
N HIS A 458 28.05 -18.10 -40.27
CA HIS A 458 27.46 -18.90 -39.19
C HIS A 458 26.56 -20.01 -39.71
N GLY A 459 26.47 -21.11 -38.95
CA GLY A 459 25.58 -22.23 -39.24
C GLY A 459 24.08 -21.89 -39.09
N PRO A 460 23.16 -22.78 -39.50
CA PRO A 460 21.73 -22.51 -39.48
C PRO A 460 21.16 -22.39 -38.06
N VAL A 461 20.28 -21.42 -37.84
CA VAL A 461 19.68 -21.12 -36.52
C VAL A 461 18.19 -21.46 -36.54
N LYS A 462 17.86 -22.69 -36.13
CA LYS A 462 16.47 -23.19 -36.12
C LYS A 462 15.51 -22.36 -35.27
N ALA A 463 16.01 -21.73 -34.20
CA ALA A 463 15.19 -20.92 -33.31
C ALA A 463 14.64 -19.67 -33.99
N TRP A 464 15.32 -19.13 -35.01
CA TRP A 464 14.90 -17.93 -35.75
C TRP A 464 14.65 -18.20 -37.24
N ASP A 465 14.63 -19.48 -37.64
CA ASP A 465 14.50 -19.95 -39.03
C ASP A 465 15.55 -19.33 -39.99
N TRP A 466 16.75 -19.07 -39.49
CA TRP A 466 17.84 -18.54 -40.32
C TRP A 466 18.62 -19.68 -40.99
N PRO A 467 18.86 -19.59 -42.30
CA PRO A 467 19.76 -20.51 -42.99
C PRO A 467 21.22 -20.24 -42.60
N GLU A 468 22.12 -21.12 -43.01
CA GLU A 468 23.56 -20.82 -42.99
C GLU A 468 23.83 -19.62 -43.91
N MET A 469 24.43 -18.57 -43.35
CA MET A 469 24.70 -17.32 -44.09
C MET A 469 25.87 -16.55 -43.48
N THR A 470 26.38 -15.60 -44.28
CA THR A 470 27.46 -14.69 -43.88
C THR A 470 26.89 -13.29 -43.72
N MET A 471 27.06 -12.68 -42.54
CA MET A 471 26.56 -11.33 -42.27
C MET A 471 27.41 -10.57 -41.26
N ASP A 472 27.18 -9.26 -41.18
CA ASP A 472 27.85 -8.38 -40.25
C ASP A 472 27.11 -8.33 -38.92
N PHE A 473 27.84 -8.54 -37.82
CA PHE A 473 27.33 -8.41 -36.47
C PHE A 473 27.99 -7.22 -35.79
N MET A 474 27.17 -6.33 -35.22
CA MET A 474 27.65 -5.31 -34.30
C MET A 474 28.04 -5.98 -32.99
N VAL A 475 29.25 -5.72 -32.49
CA VAL A 475 29.72 -6.29 -31.23
C VAL A 475 29.19 -5.43 -30.07
N ALA A 476 28.78 -6.00 -28.94
CA ALA A 476 28.35 -5.26 -27.74
C ALA A 476 29.56 -4.76 -26.92
N ASP A 477 29.41 -3.69 -26.13
CA ASP A 477 30.55 -3.06 -25.43
C ASP A 477 31.18 -3.98 -24.37
N GLY A 478 30.43 -4.99 -23.91
CA GLY A 478 30.89 -5.99 -22.95
C GLY A 478 31.70 -7.15 -23.55
N VAL A 479 31.87 -7.19 -24.87
CA VAL A 479 32.67 -8.22 -25.56
C VAL A 479 34.05 -7.64 -25.90
N ASP A 480 35.11 -8.36 -25.53
CA ASP A 480 36.48 -7.99 -25.84
C ASP A 480 36.74 -8.06 -27.36
N PHE A 481 36.78 -6.90 -28.00
CA PHE A 481 36.93 -6.78 -29.44
C PHE A 481 38.37 -7.09 -29.90
N GLU A 482 39.37 -6.85 -29.06
CA GLU A 482 40.78 -7.06 -29.42
C GLU A 482 41.15 -8.55 -29.52
N ALA A 483 40.36 -9.41 -28.88
CA ALA A 483 40.51 -10.87 -28.95
C ALA A 483 40.09 -11.47 -30.31
N LEU A 484 39.29 -10.74 -31.10
CA LEU A 484 38.70 -11.23 -32.35
C LEU A 484 39.66 -11.04 -33.53
N LYS A 485 39.98 -12.12 -34.23
CA LYS A 485 40.86 -12.13 -35.41
C LYS A 485 40.22 -12.91 -36.55
N ALA A 486 40.49 -12.48 -37.79
CA ALA A 486 40.03 -13.21 -38.97
C ALA A 486 40.63 -14.63 -39.00
N GLY A 487 39.84 -15.60 -39.44
CA GLY A 487 40.18 -17.03 -39.49
C GLY A 487 39.96 -17.79 -38.17
N GLN A 488 39.45 -17.14 -37.12
CA GLN A 488 39.07 -17.82 -35.87
C GLN A 488 37.68 -18.47 -36.00
N THR A 489 37.55 -19.68 -35.47
CA THR A 489 36.23 -20.29 -35.20
C THR A 489 35.81 -19.96 -33.77
N LEU A 490 34.55 -19.56 -33.59
CA LEU A 490 33.99 -19.24 -32.28
C LEU A 490 32.53 -19.70 -32.13
N HIS A 491 32.15 -19.93 -30.87
CA HIS A 491 30.75 -19.87 -30.44
C HIS A 491 30.45 -18.44 -30.00
N PHE A 492 29.36 -17.87 -30.51
CA PHE A 492 28.96 -16.52 -30.16
C PHE A 492 27.46 -16.43 -29.88
N GLU A 493 27.10 -15.58 -28.94
CA GLU A 493 25.73 -15.26 -28.61
C GLU A 493 25.32 -13.98 -29.33
N VAL A 494 24.15 -14.01 -29.96
CA VAL A 494 23.51 -12.81 -30.48
C VAL A 494 22.19 -12.57 -29.77
N THR A 495 21.91 -11.31 -29.48
CA THR A 495 20.68 -10.86 -28.83
C THR A 495 20.00 -9.83 -29.72
N LYS A 496 18.68 -9.93 -29.86
CA LYS A 496 17.88 -8.88 -30.51
C LYS A 496 17.62 -7.76 -29.51
N ASP A 497 17.96 -6.54 -29.88
CA ASP A 497 17.59 -5.35 -29.11
C ASP A 497 16.09 -5.01 -29.28
N ASP A 498 15.61 -3.99 -28.55
CA ASP A 498 14.20 -3.55 -28.61
C ASP A 498 13.78 -3.03 -30.01
N ASN A 499 14.73 -2.78 -30.91
CA ASN A 499 14.52 -2.35 -32.29
C ASN A 499 14.75 -3.50 -33.31
N GLU A 500 14.83 -4.75 -32.84
CA GLU A 500 15.12 -5.96 -33.62
C GLU A 500 16.52 -6.03 -34.27
N ASN A 501 17.47 -5.16 -33.89
CA ASN A 501 18.84 -5.27 -34.36
C ASN A 501 19.56 -6.42 -33.65
N VAL A 502 20.36 -7.16 -34.39
CA VAL A 502 21.09 -8.33 -33.89
C VAL A 502 22.48 -7.89 -33.46
N ILE A 503 22.75 -8.00 -32.15
CA ILE A 503 24.01 -7.57 -31.55
C ILE A 503 24.70 -8.80 -30.95
N LEU A 504 25.99 -8.93 -31.20
CA LEU A 504 26.82 -9.98 -30.63
C LEU A 504 27.14 -9.61 -29.17
N THR A 505 26.62 -10.39 -28.23
CA THR A 505 26.67 -10.13 -26.78
C THR A 505 27.62 -11.05 -26.02
N GLY A 506 28.09 -12.15 -26.61
CA GLY A 506 29.03 -13.07 -25.98
C GLY A 506 29.89 -13.83 -26.99
N ILE A 507 31.13 -14.15 -26.63
CA ILE A 507 32.08 -14.91 -27.47
C ILE A 507 32.78 -16.02 -26.68
N HIS A 508 33.08 -17.11 -27.37
CA HIS A 508 33.94 -18.19 -26.91
C HIS A 508 34.78 -18.70 -28.10
N ILE A 509 36.06 -18.35 -28.14
CA ILE A 509 36.98 -18.69 -29.24
C ILE A 509 37.39 -20.15 -29.11
N MET A 510 37.20 -20.93 -30.19
CA MET A 510 37.43 -22.37 -30.20
C MET A 510 38.80 -22.77 -30.76
N SER A 511 39.36 -21.98 -31.69
CA SER A 511 40.70 -22.22 -32.23
C SER A 511 41.40 -20.92 -32.66
N GLU A 512 42.72 -20.87 -32.49
CA GLU A 512 43.59 -19.79 -32.97
C GLU A 512 44.25 -20.18 -34.31
N PRO A 513 44.51 -19.22 -35.22
CA PRO A 513 45.02 -19.52 -36.55
C PRO A 513 46.44 -20.11 -36.53
N ASP A 514 46.65 -21.22 -37.26
CA ASP A 514 47.94 -21.92 -37.35
C ASP A 514 48.86 -21.21 -38.36
N VAL A 515 49.95 -20.59 -37.89
CA VAL A 515 50.96 -19.90 -38.71
C VAL A 515 52.31 -20.62 -38.63
N SER A 516 52.91 -20.91 -39.78
CA SER A 516 54.18 -21.64 -39.85
C SER A 516 55.36 -20.80 -39.36
N SER A 517 56.00 -21.22 -38.25
CA SER A 517 57.16 -20.55 -37.66
C SER A 517 58.42 -21.42 -37.54
N ALA A 518 59.58 -20.76 -37.53
CA ALA A 518 60.90 -21.36 -37.30
C ALA A 518 61.82 -20.43 -36.48
N THR A 519 62.64 -21.02 -35.62
CA THR A 519 63.68 -20.34 -34.83
C THR A 519 65.06 -20.68 -35.38
N VAL A 520 65.85 -19.66 -35.66
CA VAL A 520 67.18 -19.79 -36.29
C VAL A 520 68.20 -18.84 -35.69
N ASN A 521 69.47 -19.20 -35.79
CA ASN A 521 70.58 -18.29 -35.50
C ASN A 521 71.01 -17.59 -36.79
N GLY A 522 71.38 -16.32 -36.70
CA GLY A 522 71.88 -15.55 -37.83
C GLY A 522 72.70 -14.34 -37.41
N VAL A 523 73.38 -13.73 -38.39
CA VAL A 523 74.17 -12.51 -38.21
C VAL A 523 73.46 -11.37 -38.93
N ILE A 524 73.25 -10.25 -38.23
CA ILE A 524 72.63 -9.07 -38.83
C ILE A 524 73.61 -8.37 -39.76
N ASN A 525 73.26 -8.23 -41.04
CA ASN A 525 74.09 -7.52 -42.01
C ASN A 525 73.70 -6.05 -42.17
N ASP A 526 72.41 -5.73 -42.02
CA ASP A 526 71.88 -4.36 -42.12
C ASP A 526 70.59 -4.19 -41.31
N ILE A 527 70.36 -3.00 -40.77
CA ILE A 527 69.16 -2.64 -40.01
C ILE A 527 68.62 -1.31 -40.54
N ASN A 528 67.42 -1.35 -41.14
CA ASN A 528 66.68 -0.13 -41.48
C ASN A 528 65.56 0.12 -40.46
N ILE A 529 65.80 1.05 -39.54
CA ILE A 529 64.86 1.37 -38.46
C ILE A 529 63.57 2.02 -39.00
N ALA A 530 63.64 2.80 -40.08
CA ALA A 530 62.49 3.51 -40.63
C ALA A 530 61.47 2.56 -41.27
N THR A 531 61.93 1.46 -41.88
CA THR A 531 61.08 0.42 -42.47
C THR A 531 60.95 -0.82 -41.59
N ARG A 532 61.63 -0.86 -40.44
CA ARG A 532 61.73 -2.00 -39.51
C ARG A 532 62.17 -3.31 -40.17
N THR A 533 62.99 -3.21 -41.22
CA THR A 533 63.52 -4.36 -41.97
C THR A 533 64.96 -4.66 -41.54
N LEU A 534 65.26 -5.93 -41.29
CA LEU A 534 66.59 -6.44 -40.99
C LEU A 534 67.03 -7.41 -42.09
N ASN A 535 68.20 -7.16 -42.67
CA ASN A 535 68.85 -8.13 -43.54
C ASN A 535 69.71 -9.06 -42.68
N ILE A 536 69.33 -10.34 -42.58
CA ILE A 536 70.01 -11.30 -41.70
C ILE A 536 70.51 -12.49 -42.51
N SER A 537 71.80 -12.80 -42.36
CA SER A 537 72.40 -14.05 -42.84
C SER A 537 72.08 -15.16 -41.83
N ARG A 538 71.05 -15.96 -42.09
CA ARG A 538 70.63 -17.05 -41.19
C ARG A 538 71.30 -18.38 -41.52
N GLY A 539 71.47 -19.21 -40.50
CA GLY A 539 71.85 -20.62 -40.63
C GLY A 539 70.78 -21.48 -41.34
N ALA A 540 71.08 -22.77 -41.50
CA ALA A 540 70.14 -23.73 -42.10
C ALA A 540 68.89 -23.93 -41.24
N ILE A 541 67.75 -24.17 -41.88
CA ILE A 541 66.49 -24.53 -41.20
C ILE A 541 66.28 -26.02 -41.36
N GLU A 542 66.77 -26.80 -40.41
CA GLU A 542 66.68 -28.27 -40.45
C GLU A 542 65.22 -28.74 -40.53
N LYS A 543 64.31 -28.09 -39.79
CA LYS A 543 62.85 -28.38 -39.78
C LYS A 543 62.24 -28.34 -41.19
N TRP A 544 62.78 -27.53 -42.10
CA TRP A 544 62.26 -27.31 -43.44
C TRP A 544 63.26 -27.67 -44.56
N GLY A 545 64.40 -28.29 -44.23
CA GLY A 545 65.42 -28.70 -45.19
C GLY A 545 66.02 -27.57 -46.03
N ARG A 546 66.08 -26.34 -45.50
CA ARG A 546 66.60 -25.17 -46.23
C ARG A 546 68.04 -24.85 -45.81
N GLU A 547 68.91 -24.67 -46.80
CA GLU A 547 70.29 -24.22 -46.62
C GLU A 547 70.39 -22.81 -46.00
N PRO A 548 71.55 -22.43 -45.44
CA PRO A 548 71.81 -21.06 -44.96
C PRO A 548 71.59 -20.04 -46.08
N ALA A 549 70.93 -18.92 -45.75
CA ALA A 549 70.58 -17.89 -46.73
C ALA A 549 70.49 -16.51 -46.06
N THR A 550 70.74 -15.47 -46.85
CA THR A 550 70.61 -14.07 -46.45
C THR A 550 69.33 -13.49 -47.05
N MET A 551 68.45 -12.94 -46.20
CA MET A 551 67.17 -12.37 -46.62
C MET A 551 66.71 -11.26 -45.68
N ASP A 552 65.75 -10.48 -46.15
CA ASP A 552 65.12 -9.40 -45.39
C ASP A 552 63.97 -9.96 -44.54
N PHE A 553 63.96 -9.57 -43.28
CA PHE A 553 62.92 -9.87 -42.31
C PHE A 553 62.32 -8.58 -41.77
N ILE A 554 61.02 -8.57 -41.51
CA ILE A 554 60.32 -7.43 -40.89
C ILE A 554 60.18 -7.70 -39.39
N ALA A 555 60.59 -6.78 -38.52
CA ALA A 555 60.42 -6.95 -37.08
C ALA A 555 59.04 -6.50 -36.60
N ALA A 556 58.34 -7.38 -35.87
CA ALA A 556 57.09 -7.06 -35.19
C ALA A 556 57.23 -5.84 -34.27
N GLU A 557 56.15 -5.07 -34.09
CA GLU A 557 56.18 -3.73 -33.47
C GLU A 557 56.82 -3.70 -32.07
N HIS A 558 56.68 -4.77 -31.30
CA HIS A 558 57.22 -4.87 -29.94
C HIS A 558 58.74 -5.11 -29.87
N ILE A 559 59.40 -5.44 -30.98
CA ILE A 559 60.86 -5.64 -31.01
C ILE A 559 61.57 -4.29 -31.11
N VAL A 560 62.46 -4.00 -30.17
CA VAL A 560 63.18 -2.72 -30.09
C VAL A 560 64.47 -2.82 -30.89
N LEU A 561 64.44 -2.39 -32.15
CA LEU A 561 65.59 -2.50 -33.07
C LEU A 561 66.83 -1.70 -32.66
N SER A 562 66.69 -0.71 -31.77
CA SER A 562 67.83 0.05 -31.25
C SER A 562 68.73 -0.73 -30.30
N GLU A 563 68.29 -1.91 -29.84
CA GLU A 563 69.09 -2.79 -28.96
C GLU A 563 70.09 -3.67 -29.72
N PHE A 564 70.01 -3.69 -31.06
CA PHE A 564 70.84 -4.53 -31.93
C PHE A 564 71.72 -3.69 -32.85
N SER A 565 72.90 -4.20 -33.16
CA SER A 565 73.88 -3.60 -34.06
C SER A 565 74.22 -4.51 -35.25
N VAL A 566 74.72 -3.91 -36.32
CA VAL A 566 75.23 -4.67 -37.48
C VAL A 566 76.43 -5.52 -37.04
N ASN A 567 76.43 -6.79 -37.46
CA ASN A 567 77.30 -7.91 -37.06
C ASN A 567 76.96 -8.60 -35.74
N ASP A 568 75.84 -8.28 -35.08
CA ASP A 568 75.40 -9.05 -33.92
C ASP A 568 74.95 -10.47 -34.33
N GLU A 569 75.38 -11.46 -33.56
CA GLU A 569 74.84 -12.82 -33.60
C GLU A 569 73.55 -12.89 -32.79
N VAL A 570 72.48 -13.28 -33.46
CA VAL A 570 71.11 -13.26 -32.95
C VAL A 570 70.42 -14.60 -33.16
N THR A 571 69.68 -15.04 -32.15
CA THR A 571 68.70 -16.13 -32.26
C THR A 571 67.34 -15.48 -32.38
N PHE A 572 66.59 -15.79 -33.45
CA PHE A 572 65.30 -15.17 -33.69
C PHE A 572 64.27 -16.17 -34.22
N THR A 573 63.02 -15.97 -33.84
CA THR A 573 61.86 -16.72 -34.30
C THR A 573 61.07 -15.86 -35.26
N PHE A 574 60.80 -16.39 -36.45
CA PHE A 574 59.96 -15.70 -37.43
C PHE A 574 58.78 -16.56 -37.87
N GLU A 575 57.70 -15.89 -38.22
CA GLU A 575 56.48 -16.47 -38.79
C GLU A 575 56.44 -16.18 -40.29
N ILE A 576 55.97 -17.17 -41.06
CA ILE A 576 55.65 -17.00 -42.48
C ILE A 576 54.17 -16.65 -42.60
N ARG A 577 53.89 -15.43 -43.02
CA ARG A 577 52.57 -15.00 -43.48
C ARG A 577 52.69 -14.63 -44.96
N ASP A 578 52.38 -13.39 -45.32
CA ASP A 578 52.70 -12.84 -46.65
C ASP A 578 54.18 -12.40 -46.77
N ASP A 579 54.79 -12.02 -45.64
CA ASP A 579 56.20 -11.67 -45.47
C ASP A 579 56.84 -12.50 -44.33
N PHE A 580 58.17 -12.43 -44.17
CA PHE A 580 58.89 -13.04 -43.05
C PHE A 580 58.94 -12.09 -41.85
N ILE A 581 58.10 -12.33 -40.84
CA ILE A 581 57.96 -11.44 -39.68
C ILE A 581 58.66 -12.05 -38.46
N ILE A 582 59.65 -11.34 -37.92
CA ILE A 582 60.30 -11.72 -36.66
C ILE A 582 59.36 -11.36 -35.51
N VAL A 583 58.98 -12.38 -34.74
CA VAL A 583 58.10 -12.23 -33.57
C VAL A 583 58.88 -12.28 -32.25
N GLU A 584 60.10 -12.83 -32.27
CA GLU A 584 60.99 -12.89 -31.10
C GLU A 584 62.46 -12.84 -31.55
N MET A 585 63.30 -12.11 -30.82
CA MET A 585 64.70 -11.89 -31.20
C MET A 585 65.59 -11.63 -29.97
N ASN A 586 66.65 -12.42 -29.82
CA ASN A 586 67.59 -12.34 -28.70
C ASN A 586 69.04 -12.26 -29.21
N GLY A 587 69.83 -11.31 -28.71
CA GLY A 587 71.24 -11.12 -29.07
C GLY A 587 72.20 -11.63 -28.01
N GLN A 588 73.35 -12.20 -28.42
CA GLN A 588 74.43 -12.53 -27.49
C GLN A 588 75.37 -11.33 -27.29
N HIS A 589 75.23 -10.59 -26.19
CA HIS A 589 76.10 -9.45 -25.89
C HIS A 589 77.52 -9.87 -25.45
N GLY A 590 78.54 -9.42 -26.18
CA GLY A 590 79.91 -9.31 -25.70
C GLY A 590 80.08 -8.11 -24.76
N GLU A 591 80.72 -8.33 -23.61
CA GLU A 591 81.02 -7.31 -22.61
C GLU A 591 81.75 -6.09 -23.20
N HIS A 592 81.15 -4.90 -23.21
CA HIS A 592 81.88 -3.63 -23.12
C HIS A 592 80.99 -2.44 -22.74
N ASN A 593 81.21 -1.96 -21.51
CA ASN A 593 81.30 -0.54 -21.12
C ASN A 593 80.01 0.32 -21.12
N GLN A 594 79.49 0.64 -19.92
CA GLN A 594 79.85 1.90 -19.26
C GLN A 594 79.22 2.04 -17.86
N HIS A 595 80.12 2.20 -16.89
CA HIS A 595 79.87 2.88 -15.63
C HIS A 595 80.55 4.25 -15.74
N ARG A 596 79.79 5.35 -15.70
CA ARG A 596 80.24 6.71 -15.31
C ARG A 596 79.00 7.57 -15.04
N MET A 597 78.70 7.77 -13.75
CA MET A 597 78.93 9.01 -12.99
C MET A 597 77.90 10.10 -13.30
N HIS A 598 76.97 10.37 -12.38
CA HIS A 598 77.10 11.22 -11.17
C HIS A 598 76.68 12.68 -11.45
N ASP A 599 75.84 13.17 -10.55
CA ASP A 599 75.64 14.57 -10.14
C ASP A 599 74.97 15.52 -11.15
N ALA A 600 73.80 16.05 -10.79
CA ALA A 600 73.73 17.25 -9.95
C ALA A 600 72.36 17.94 -10.04
N SER A 601 72.05 18.66 -8.95
CA SER A 601 71.18 19.85 -8.90
C SER A 601 69.67 19.57 -8.86
N SER A 602 69.07 19.72 -7.67
CA SER A 602 68.54 20.99 -7.10
C SER A 602 67.07 21.16 -7.50
N ALA A 603 66.10 21.01 -6.59
CA ALA A 603 65.78 21.90 -5.46
C ALA A 603 65.33 23.31 -5.91
N SER A 604 64.36 23.84 -5.14
CA SER A 604 63.63 25.12 -5.24
C SER A 604 62.34 25.03 -6.07
N ASP A 605 61.16 25.45 -5.60
CA ASP A 605 60.73 26.14 -4.37
C ASP A 605 59.22 25.84 -4.19
N ALA A 606 58.71 25.42 -3.02
CA ALA A 606 58.47 26.20 -1.79
C ALA A 606 57.62 27.46 -2.07
N SER A 607 56.41 27.63 -1.54
CA SER A 607 55.97 27.54 -0.14
C SER A 607 54.45 27.80 -0.15
N GLY A 608 53.59 27.42 0.79
CA GLY A 608 53.65 26.79 2.11
C GLY A 608 52.18 26.77 2.61
N VAL A 609 51.74 26.28 3.77
CA VAL A 609 52.31 25.91 5.05
C VAL A 609 51.20 25.11 5.78
N LYS A 610 51.54 23.91 6.31
CA LYS A 610 51.13 23.27 7.60
C LYS A 610 49.61 23.18 7.94
N LYS A 611 49.06 22.02 8.39
CA LYS A 611 49.42 21.15 9.54
C LYS A 611 48.59 19.84 9.41
N ALA A 612 49.18 18.64 9.50
CA ALA A 612 49.18 17.70 10.64
C ALA A 612 47.76 17.29 11.14
N HIS A 613 47.39 16.02 11.38
CA HIS A 613 48.18 14.85 11.82
C HIS A 613 47.36 13.53 11.68
N GLN A 614 48.08 12.43 11.41
CA GLN A 614 47.94 11.03 11.90
C GLN A 614 46.65 10.23 11.63
N ALA A 615 46.73 9.14 10.86
CA ALA A 615 47.13 7.75 11.22
C ALA A 615 45.90 6.95 11.75
N GLU A 616 45.63 5.68 11.45
CA GLU A 616 46.45 4.55 11.01
C GLU A 616 45.52 3.41 10.52
N LYS A 617 46.01 2.62 9.56
CA LYS A 617 45.81 1.17 9.25
C LYS A 617 45.01 0.32 10.27
N ALA A 618 44.36 -0.81 9.97
CA ALA A 618 44.17 -1.69 8.81
C ALA A 618 43.13 -2.79 9.25
N PRO A 619 43.14 -4.06 8.81
CA PRO A 619 42.40 -4.56 7.66
C PRO A 619 41.52 -5.80 7.94
N ASN A 620 41.02 -6.30 6.81
CA ASN A 620 40.19 -7.46 6.44
C ASN A 620 40.81 -8.86 6.71
N THR A 621 39.98 -9.93 6.69
CA THR A 621 40.13 -11.32 6.11
C THR A 621 39.19 -12.33 6.82
N HIS A 622 38.28 -13.08 6.15
CA HIS A 622 38.44 -14.38 5.42
C HIS A 622 38.98 -15.54 6.31
N ASP A 623 38.56 -16.82 6.29
CA ASP A 623 37.55 -17.61 5.58
C ASP A 623 37.50 -19.06 6.17
N ALA A 624 36.49 -19.85 5.78
CA ALA A 624 36.46 -21.32 5.53
C ALA A 624 36.42 -22.44 6.64
N HIS A 625 35.36 -23.27 6.50
CA HIS A 625 35.23 -24.75 6.49
C HIS A 625 35.75 -25.66 7.65
N LYS A 626 34.90 -26.60 8.15
CA LYS A 626 34.75 -28.04 7.75
C LYS A 626 34.06 -28.90 8.83
N ALA A 627 33.44 -30.02 8.41
CA ALA A 627 32.59 -30.96 9.18
C ALA A 627 33.34 -32.05 9.98
N HIS A 628 32.69 -32.66 11.01
CA HIS A 628 32.74 -34.11 11.33
C HIS A 628 31.68 -34.57 12.37
N LYS A 629 31.43 -35.89 12.37
CA LYS A 629 30.41 -36.76 13.00
C LYS A 629 30.70 -37.19 14.47
N GLU A 630 29.73 -37.95 15.03
CA GLU A 630 29.66 -38.75 16.30
C GLU A 630 28.92 -38.03 17.43
N GLY A 631 27.95 -38.58 18.19
CA GLY A 631 27.49 -39.95 18.48
C GLY A 631 27.29 -40.05 20.01
N GLY A 632 26.14 -40.53 20.51
CA GLY A 632 26.00 -40.91 21.93
C GLY A 632 24.66 -40.62 22.62
N GLU A 633 23.96 -41.71 22.95
CA GLU A 633 22.79 -41.85 23.82
C GLU A 633 22.98 -41.31 25.25
N SER A 634 21.87 -40.88 25.87
CA SER A 634 21.41 -41.43 27.15
C SER A 634 19.97 -40.98 27.45
N ALA A 635 19.08 -41.97 27.55
CA ALA A 635 17.82 -41.96 28.31
C ALA A 635 18.14 -41.64 29.80
N GLU A 636 17.23 -41.42 30.75
CA GLU A 636 15.95 -42.06 31.06
C GLU A 636 15.49 -41.42 32.39
N SER A 637 14.20 -41.17 32.58
CA SER A 637 13.48 -41.59 33.80
C SER A 637 12.02 -41.18 33.68
N GLN A 638 11.22 -42.20 33.38
CA GLN A 638 9.76 -42.24 33.43
C GLN A 638 9.23 -42.32 34.87
N ASP A 639 7.89 -42.36 34.92
CA ASP A 639 7.03 -43.01 35.92
C ASP A 639 6.61 -42.19 37.15
N ASN A 640 5.35 -42.20 37.59
CA ASN A 640 4.29 -43.21 37.42
C ASN A 640 2.90 -42.57 37.64
N HIS A 641 1.91 -42.92 36.81
CA HIS A 641 0.70 -43.75 37.10
C HIS A 641 -0.42 -43.06 37.90
N ASP A 642 -1.59 -42.88 37.28
CA ASP A 642 -2.80 -43.75 37.35
C ASP A 642 -3.54 -43.58 38.70
N SER A 643 -4.86 -43.40 38.82
CA SER A 643 -5.98 -43.88 38.00
C SER A 643 -7.30 -43.38 38.61
N HIS A 644 -8.35 -43.34 37.76
CA HIS A 644 -9.74 -43.76 38.03
C HIS A 644 -10.71 -42.95 38.94
N ASP A 645 -11.80 -42.55 38.27
CA ASP A 645 -13.22 -42.93 38.51
C ASP A 645 -14.25 -42.01 39.18
N SER A 646 -15.45 -42.09 38.55
CA SER A 646 -16.83 -41.79 39.00
C SER A 646 -17.25 -40.32 39.11
N VAL A 647 -18.24 -39.78 38.37
CA VAL A 647 -19.65 -40.16 38.10
C VAL A 647 -20.62 -39.80 39.25
N ASP A 648 -21.42 -38.76 38.96
CA ASP A 648 -22.86 -38.57 39.20
C ASP A 648 -23.45 -37.58 40.24
N HIS A 649 -24.48 -36.91 39.72
CA HIS A 649 -25.66 -36.24 40.29
C HIS A 649 -25.76 -35.77 41.76
N SER A 650 -26.28 -34.55 41.93
CA SER A 650 -27.56 -34.37 42.65
C SER A 650 -28.26 -33.03 42.35
N GLN A 651 -29.54 -33.14 42.00
CA GLN A 651 -30.54 -32.08 42.05
C GLN A 651 -31.14 -31.93 43.47
N HIS A 652 -31.70 -30.74 43.71
CA HIS A 652 -32.85 -30.42 44.57
C HIS A 652 -32.75 -30.55 46.10
N LYS A 653 -32.94 -29.40 46.79
CA LYS A 653 -34.06 -29.22 47.73
C LYS A 653 -34.39 -27.75 48.00
N ARG A 654 -35.67 -27.42 47.82
CA ARG A 654 -36.36 -26.25 48.40
C ARG A 654 -36.55 -26.45 49.90
N GLY A 655 -36.57 -25.37 50.68
CA GLY A 655 -37.09 -25.40 52.06
C GLY A 655 -36.90 -24.11 52.87
N HIS A 656 -37.96 -23.29 52.90
CA HIS A 656 -38.49 -22.48 54.02
C HIS A 656 -37.61 -21.50 54.83
N SER A 657 -38.03 -20.23 54.72
CA SER A 657 -38.50 -19.34 55.80
C SER A 657 -37.69 -19.21 57.10
N ALA A 658 -37.09 -18.04 57.28
CA ALA A 658 -37.18 -17.18 58.46
C ALA A 658 -36.89 -15.73 58.05
#